data_AF-A0A7W8XPY7-F1
#
_entry.id   AF-A0A7W8XPY7-F1
#
_cell.length_a   1.000
_cell.length_b   1.000
_cell.length_c   1.000
_cell.angle_alpha   90.00
_cell.angle_beta   90.00
_cell.angle_gamma   90.00
#
_symmetry.space_group_name_H-M   'P 1'
#
loop_
_entity.id
_entity.type
_entity.pdbx_description
1 polymer ?
#
loop_
_entity_poly.entity_id
_entity_poly.type
_entity_poly.pdbx_seq_one_letter_code
_entity_poly.pdbx_strand_id
1 'polypeptide(L)'
;MLNNDLQTSGKAGDLDRRDSMKPGNRFLGRVVACSGSRATIAAIAEDGGTDLTELWSVGKLISISVGANRVAALVYAMNTGNTGWGEGQDNLFRIEVELLGEVRVGPSGREEFSSGISAYPYLGAVAHRIRASDLMRIFDAGKDSSCVIGKLTQDESIDAAIHIPSMLAKHFAVVGSTGVGKSTAVSLLLHKAITSDPKLRVLILDPHNEFAAAFPKHSVVVDTDTLDLPFWLMRLDEFAEVVFRGRPPIPDELDMLRDIIPEAKRAFRGSDSPLMRRQTEKSSVTADTPVPYRMADLLALIDERIGRLEGRQEKPHLRSLKMRVISAINDPRYHFMFSNNTISDTIMETIAQIFRIPGDDRPICTFQLAGIPSEVVNSVASVLCRMAFELALWSEGAIHMLVVCEEAHRYIPADPNLGFFPTRQAIARIAKEGRKYGVSLGIITQRPGELDQTILSQCSTLFAMRLANDRDQDIIRSAIPNSSISTTSFLSSIGNGEAIAFGEAIAVPMRMRFSRVEESLLPKASGSIARTSEESPDTVDLRTIISRMRSISGPDISAFQQSYTTLSDAAKDFDEDIGDDDADQPTPASEPQPVRIAAPSIEPYRPDMLPRTPAASTFGSAPQTSIDSRLAELRREFRGGDNASGQPASANEPPQPARREGGLSLRDSILRKPLSSLYNKD
;
A
#
# COMPACT_ATOMS: atom_id res chain seq x y z
N MET A 1 -15.36 22.64 27.39
CA MET A 1 -15.02 24.03 27.03
C MET A 1 -14.58 24.02 25.59
N LEU A 2 -15.16 24.88 24.75
CA LEU A 2 -14.81 24.96 23.34
C LEU A 2 -13.42 25.60 23.17
N ASN A 3 -12.68 25.19 22.13
CA ASN A 3 -11.30 25.63 21.85
C ASN A 3 -11.15 27.17 21.77
N ASN A 4 -12.22 27.90 21.44
CA ASN A 4 -12.25 29.35 21.35
C ASN A 4 -12.19 30.07 22.72
N ASP A 5 -12.70 29.47 23.80
CA ASP A 5 -12.78 30.13 25.10
C ASP A 5 -11.43 30.18 25.83
N LEU A 6 -10.46 29.36 25.39
CA LEU A 6 -9.13 29.24 25.99
C LEU A 6 -8.05 30.05 25.26
N GLN A 7 -8.25 30.39 23.98
CA GLN A 7 -7.33 31.26 23.24
C GLN A 7 -7.35 32.73 23.72
N THR A 8 -8.40 33.14 24.44
CA THR A 8 -8.59 34.53 24.92
C THR A 8 -8.37 34.72 26.41
N SER A 9 -8.18 33.65 27.19
CA SER A 9 -8.21 33.73 28.64
C SER A 9 -6.83 33.58 29.27
N GLY A 10 -6.24 34.71 29.68
CA GLY A 10 -5.09 34.74 30.60
C GLY A 10 -5.34 34.04 31.95
N LYS A 11 -6.57 33.55 32.21
CA LYS A 11 -6.94 32.83 33.43
C LYS A 11 -6.43 31.39 33.49
N ALA A 12 -6.12 30.75 32.36
CA ALA A 12 -5.56 29.39 32.37
C ALA A 12 -4.16 29.34 32.99
N GLY A 13 -3.32 30.35 32.73
CA GLY A 13 -1.99 30.48 33.34
C GLY A 13 -2.01 30.89 34.82
N ASP A 14 -3.09 31.54 35.28
CA ASP A 14 -3.27 31.92 36.69
C ASP A 14 -3.83 30.78 37.56
N LEU A 15 -4.50 29.78 36.96
CA LEU A 15 -4.94 28.56 37.66
C LEU A 15 -3.76 27.63 37.93
N ASP A 16 -2.81 27.51 37.00
CA ASP A 16 -1.56 26.73 37.19
C ASP A 16 -0.61 27.38 38.22
N ARG A 17 -0.77 28.70 38.47
CA ARG A 17 -0.12 29.39 39.60
C ARG A 17 -0.77 29.09 40.96
N ARG A 18 -2.02 28.64 40.98
CA ARG A 18 -2.87 28.48 42.16
C ARG A 18 -3.30 27.03 42.40
N ASP A 19 -2.57 26.06 41.85
CA ASP A 19 -2.81 24.67 42.21
C ASP A 19 -2.51 24.49 43.70
N SER A 20 -3.52 24.07 44.46
CA SER A 20 -3.55 24.05 45.93
C SER A 20 -2.69 22.94 46.57
N MET A 21 -1.86 22.27 45.77
CA MET A 21 -0.79 21.41 46.26
C MET A 21 0.33 22.30 46.80
N LYS A 22 0.83 21.99 48.00
CA LYS A 22 1.81 22.76 48.79
C LYS A 22 2.88 23.48 47.94
N PRO A 23 3.39 24.65 48.40
CA PRO A 23 4.48 25.40 47.74
C PRO A 23 5.80 24.63 47.50
N GLY A 24 5.90 23.37 47.92
CA GLY A 24 7.06 22.49 47.77
C GLY A 24 7.07 21.57 46.55
N ASN A 25 5.99 21.42 45.78
CA ASN A 25 5.96 20.46 44.65
C ASN A 25 6.50 21.01 43.31
N ARG A 26 7.29 22.08 43.33
CA ARG A 26 8.10 22.52 42.18
C ARG A 26 9.45 21.84 42.24
N PHE A 27 9.47 20.53 42.02
CA PHE A 27 10.73 19.81 41.88
C PHE A 27 11.43 20.26 40.59
N LEU A 28 12.63 20.82 40.76
CA LEU A 28 13.43 21.42 39.69
C LEU A 28 14.56 20.46 39.31
N GLY A 29 14.48 19.89 38.12
CA GLY A 29 15.63 19.25 37.50
C GLY A 29 16.62 20.30 37.01
N ARG A 30 17.91 19.97 36.92
CA ARG A 30 18.92 20.84 36.31
C ARG A 30 19.58 20.17 35.13
N VAL A 31 19.77 20.92 34.06
CA VAL A 31 20.54 20.45 32.89
C VAL A 31 21.99 20.23 33.29
N VAL A 32 22.48 19.00 33.14
CA VAL A 32 23.88 18.61 33.44
C VAL A 32 24.68 18.26 32.19
N ALA A 33 24.00 18.03 31.06
CA ALA A 33 24.60 17.92 29.74
C ALA A 33 23.62 18.45 28.69
N CYS A 34 24.13 19.07 27.63
CA CYS A 34 23.34 19.47 26.47
C CYS A 34 24.15 19.24 25.20
N SER A 35 23.51 18.65 24.20
CA SER A 35 23.97 18.56 22.81
C SER A 35 23.01 19.36 21.92
N GLY A 36 23.24 19.35 20.60
CA GLY A 36 22.39 20.08 19.66
C GLY A 36 20.95 19.56 19.55
N SER A 37 20.65 18.34 20.00
CA SER A 37 19.28 17.78 19.94
C SER A 37 18.82 17.10 21.22
N ARG A 38 19.72 16.95 22.21
CA ARG A 38 19.42 16.23 23.46
C ARG A 38 19.97 16.97 24.66
N ALA A 39 19.35 16.75 25.81
CA ALA A 39 19.89 17.20 27.08
C ALA A 39 19.76 16.09 28.13
N THR A 40 20.60 16.16 29.16
CA THR A 40 20.51 15.32 30.34
C THR A 40 20.17 16.21 31.52
N ILE A 41 19.13 15.83 32.25
CA ILE A 41 18.65 16.54 33.43
C ILE A 41 18.94 15.67 34.65
N ALA A 42 19.55 16.25 35.67
CA ALA A 42 19.69 15.60 36.97
C ALA A 42 18.59 16.10 37.91
N ALA A 43 17.94 15.18 38.61
CA ALA A 43 16.95 15.45 39.63
C ALA A 43 17.15 14.50 40.83
N ILE A 44 16.64 14.90 41.99
CA ILE A 44 16.73 14.13 43.24
C ILE A 44 15.30 13.82 43.70
N ALA A 45 15.04 12.55 44.00
CA ALA A 45 13.84 12.13 44.70
C ALA A 45 14.16 12.00 46.19
N GLU A 46 13.64 12.93 46.99
CA GLU A 46 13.87 12.99 48.43
C GLU A 46 13.15 11.84 49.15
N ASP A 47 13.82 11.23 50.13
CA ASP A 47 13.26 10.20 51.04
C ASP A 47 12.60 8.99 50.33
N GLY A 48 13.05 8.64 49.13
CA GLY A 48 12.50 7.54 48.34
C GLY A 48 11.10 7.78 47.77
N GLY A 49 10.61 9.03 47.76
CA GLY A 49 9.30 9.38 47.19
C GLY A 49 9.20 9.09 45.68
N THR A 50 8.09 8.47 45.26
CA THR A 50 7.84 8.06 43.87
C THR A 50 6.99 9.06 43.07
N ASP A 51 6.29 9.98 43.73
CA ASP A 51 5.45 10.99 43.06
C ASP A 51 6.22 11.82 42.02
N LEU A 52 7.53 11.94 42.23
CA LEU A 52 8.48 12.67 41.39
C LEU A 52 8.89 11.89 40.14
N THR A 53 8.99 10.56 40.20
CA THR A 53 9.40 9.74 39.05
C THR A 53 8.27 9.56 38.04
N GLU A 54 7.01 9.64 38.49
CA GLU A 54 5.83 9.61 37.60
C GLU A 54 5.74 10.86 36.72
N LEU A 55 6.12 12.03 37.25
CA LEU A 55 6.04 13.31 36.53
C LEU A 55 7.05 13.42 35.38
N TRP A 56 8.17 12.70 35.48
CA TRP A 56 9.25 12.68 34.50
C TRP A 56 9.31 11.37 33.73
N SER A 57 8.24 10.56 33.78
CA SER A 57 8.21 9.26 33.12
C SER A 57 8.52 9.37 31.62
N VAL A 58 9.13 8.31 31.07
CA VAL A 58 9.40 8.19 29.63
C VAL A 58 8.12 8.48 28.83
N GLY A 59 8.25 9.33 27.81
CA GLY A 59 7.16 9.80 26.96
C GLY A 59 6.49 11.10 27.39
N LYS A 60 6.80 11.66 28.58
CA LYS A 60 6.28 12.96 29.03
C LYS A 60 7.06 14.13 28.44
N LEU A 61 6.34 15.23 28.21
CA LEU A 61 6.94 16.51 27.86
C LEU A 61 7.29 17.31 29.12
N ILE A 62 8.42 18.01 29.04
CA ILE A 62 8.93 18.88 30.08
C ILE A 62 9.33 20.22 29.48
N SER A 63 9.55 21.21 30.35
CA SER A 63 9.98 22.54 29.95
C SER A 63 11.31 22.89 30.61
N ILE A 64 12.25 23.42 29.82
CA ILE A 64 13.55 23.92 30.27
C ILE A 64 13.57 25.43 30.10
N SER A 65 13.74 26.16 31.19
CA SER A 65 13.78 27.62 31.19
C SER A 65 15.12 28.13 30.64
N VAL A 66 15.08 28.93 29.57
CA VAL A 66 16.25 29.54 28.93
C VAL A 66 15.97 31.04 28.73
N GLY A 67 16.39 31.86 29.70
CA GLY A 67 16.08 33.29 29.71
C GLY A 67 14.56 33.52 29.83
N ALA A 68 13.99 34.23 28.85
CA ALA A 68 12.54 34.45 28.75
C ALA A 68 11.81 33.32 27.99
N ASN A 69 12.56 32.46 27.29
CA ASN A 69 12.03 31.38 26.47
C ASN A 69 11.97 30.08 27.28
N ARG A 70 11.13 29.16 26.80
CA ARG A 70 10.93 27.85 27.41
C ARG A 70 11.13 26.78 26.36
N VAL A 71 12.21 26.01 26.46
CA VAL A 71 12.48 24.89 25.55
C VAL A 71 11.62 23.70 25.95
N ALA A 72 10.84 23.17 25.01
CA ALA A 72 10.07 21.96 25.20
C ALA A 72 10.94 20.73 24.89
N ALA A 73 10.90 19.72 25.75
CA ALA A 73 11.68 18.50 25.56
C ALA A 73 10.88 17.24 25.92
N LEU A 74 11.11 16.15 25.20
CA LEU A 74 10.51 14.83 25.42
C LEU A 74 11.45 13.96 26.25
N VAL A 75 10.95 13.39 27.35
CA VAL A 75 11.71 12.38 28.10
C VAL A 75 11.72 11.06 27.32
N TYR A 76 12.90 10.53 27.00
CA TYR A 76 13.03 9.25 26.31
C TYR A 76 13.73 8.16 27.12
N ALA A 77 14.51 8.52 28.14
CA ALA A 77 15.12 7.56 29.06
C ALA A 77 15.27 8.14 30.46
N MET A 78 15.26 7.26 31.46
CA MET A 78 15.55 7.59 32.84
C MET A 78 16.50 6.54 33.43
N ASN A 79 17.54 7.01 34.11
CA ASN A 79 18.56 6.17 34.73
C ASN A 79 18.81 6.66 36.15
N THR A 80 18.93 5.77 37.12
CA THR A 80 19.40 6.14 38.46
C THR A 80 20.92 6.34 38.45
N GLY A 81 21.43 7.25 39.30
CA GLY A 81 22.86 7.54 39.42
C GLY A 81 23.67 6.35 39.96
N ASN A 82 23.04 5.54 40.81
CA ASN A 82 23.51 4.24 41.28
C ASN A 82 22.57 3.14 40.77
N THR A 83 23.03 1.90 40.57
CA THR A 83 22.22 0.79 40.03
C THR A 83 21.12 0.27 40.97
N GLY A 84 20.74 1.02 42.00
CA GLY A 84 19.72 0.64 42.98
C GLY A 84 18.86 1.83 43.41
N TRP A 85 17.62 1.54 43.79
CA TRP A 85 16.70 2.47 44.43
C TRP A 85 16.78 2.29 45.94
N GLY A 86 17.12 3.35 46.67
CA GLY A 86 17.14 3.36 48.13
C GLY A 86 15.79 3.79 48.69
N GLU A 87 15.09 2.92 49.40
CA GLU A 87 13.90 3.32 50.19
C GLU A 87 14.34 4.15 51.41
N GLY A 88 13.71 5.31 51.63
CA GLY A 88 14.03 6.22 52.75
C GLY A 88 15.37 6.97 52.61
N GLN A 89 15.88 7.11 51.39
CA GLN A 89 17.09 7.89 51.08
C GLN A 89 16.89 8.71 49.81
N ASP A 90 17.72 9.75 49.64
CA ASP A 90 17.70 10.56 48.43
C ASP A 90 18.20 9.76 47.23
N ASN A 91 17.37 9.66 46.19
CA ASN A 91 17.71 8.98 44.96
C ASN A 91 18.03 10.00 43.86
N LEU A 92 19.30 10.03 43.43
CA LEU A 92 19.70 10.81 42.26
C LEU A 92 19.32 10.04 40.99
N PHE A 93 18.65 10.72 40.06
CA PHE A 93 18.36 10.16 38.75
C PHE A 93 18.66 11.15 37.62
N ARG A 94 19.01 10.58 36.47
CA ARG A 94 19.34 11.26 35.22
C ARG A 94 18.23 10.97 34.23
N ILE A 95 17.73 12.04 33.64
CA ILE A 95 16.62 12.03 32.70
C ILE A 95 17.20 12.47 31.37
N GLU A 96 17.15 11.60 30.38
CA GLU A 96 17.58 11.94 29.03
C GLU A 96 16.38 12.44 28.23
N VAL A 97 16.56 13.62 27.63
CA VAL A 97 15.50 14.31 26.92
C VAL A 97 15.92 14.72 25.52
N GLU A 98 14.97 14.66 24.58
CA GLU A 98 15.12 15.16 23.23
C GLU A 98 14.47 16.54 23.13
N LEU A 99 15.19 17.53 22.60
CA LEU A 99 14.70 18.90 22.48
C LEU A 99 13.79 19.01 21.24
N LEU A 100 12.57 19.50 21.42
CA LEU A 100 11.56 19.55 20.34
C LEU A 100 11.40 20.93 19.72
N GLY A 101 11.66 21.98 20.51
CA GLY A 101 11.43 23.36 20.10
C GLY A 101 11.39 24.31 21.28
N GLU A 102 11.00 25.55 21.05
CA GLU A 102 10.86 26.58 22.08
C GLU A 102 9.48 27.25 22.05
N VAL A 103 8.96 27.57 23.23
CA VAL A 103 7.87 28.52 23.41
C VAL A 103 8.50 29.87 23.71
N ARG A 104 8.23 30.85 22.85
CA ARG A 104 8.77 32.21 22.94
C ARG A 104 7.66 33.25 22.81
N VAL A 105 7.93 34.46 23.28
CA VAL A 105 7.04 35.61 23.05
C VAL A 105 7.36 36.19 21.67
N GLY A 106 6.42 36.09 20.73
CA GLY A 106 6.55 36.65 19.38
C GLY A 106 6.48 38.18 19.38
N PRO A 107 6.74 38.83 18.22
CA PRO A 107 6.75 40.30 18.10
C PRO A 107 5.41 40.97 18.47
N SER A 108 4.30 40.22 18.36
CA SER A 108 2.94 40.65 18.72
C SER A 108 2.65 40.58 20.23
N GLY A 109 3.61 40.16 21.05
CA GLY A 109 3.44 39.95 22.49
C GLY A 109 2.71 38.65 22.86
N ARG A 110 2.33 37.81 21.88
CA ARG A 110 1.73 36.50 22.11
C ARG A 110 2.80 35.42 22.24
N GLU A 111 2.58 34.46 23.14
CA GLU A 111 3.41 33.26 23.23
C GLU A 111 3.09 32.29 22.08
N GLU A 112 4.11 31.89 21.32
CA GLU A 112 4.03 30.97 20.19
C GLU A 112 5.04 29.82 20.35
N PHE A 113 4.72 28.65 19.81
CA PHE A 113 5.67 27.54 19.71
C PHE A 113 6.42 27.60 18.38
N SER A 114 7.72 27.36 18.44
CA SER A 114 8.62 27.21 17.29
C SER A 114 9.35 25.88 17.41
N SER A 115 9.36 25.08 16.34
CA SER A 115 10.17 23.85 16.29
C SER A 115 11.68 24.13 16.31
N GLY A 116 12.10 25.33 15.87
CA GLY A 116 13.48 25.79 15.98
C GLY A 116 13.77 26.36 17.37
N ILE A 117 14.95 26.04 17.92
CA ILE A 117 15.45 26.54 19.20
C ILE A 117 16.43 27.68 18.92
N SER A 118 16.12 28.88 19.42
CA SER A 118 16.98 30.06 19.25
C SER A 118 18.13 30.10 20.26
N ALA A 119 17.87 29.63 21.48
CA ALA A 119 18.84 29.55 22.57
C ALA A 119 18.81 28.16 23.20
N TYR A 120 19.93 27.43 23.10
CA TYR A 120 20.05 26.10 23.68
C TYR A 120 20.15 26.15 25.21
N PRO A 121 19.63 25.12 25.90
CA PRO A 121 19.79 24.99 27.35
C PRO A 121 21.26 25.03 27.79
N TYR A 122 21.59 25.93 28.71
CA TYR A 122 22.91 25.97 29.34
C TYR A 122 22.98 25.03 30.55
N LEU A 123 24.20 24.66 30.95
CA LEU A 123 24.41 23.84 32.15
C LEU A 123 23.87 24.55 33.39
N GLY A 124 23.06 23.84 34.17
CA GLY A 124 22.35 24.37 35.33
C GLY A 124 21.01 25.03 35.01
N ALA A 125 20.60 25.10 33.72
CA ALA A 125 19.26 25.54 33.35
C ALA A 125 18.19 24.69 34.04
N VAL A 126 17.12 25.35 34.47
CA VAL A 126 16.08 24.74 35.29
C VAL A 126 15.06 24.05 34.40
N ALA A 127 14.85 22.76 34.64
CA ALA A 127 13.81 21.97 34.02
C ALA A 127 12.66 21.75 35.00
N HIS A 128 11.43 21.85 34.50
CA HIS A 128 10.21 21.66 35.28
C HIS A 128 9.10 21.02 34.44
N ARG A 129 8.00 20.63 35.11
CA ARG A 129 6.78 20.17 34.44
C ARG A 129 6.32 21.21 33.42
N ILE A 130 5.97 20.74 32.23
CA ILE A 130 5.42 21.62 31.21
C ILE A 130 4.04 22.15 31.63
N ARG A 131 3.78 23.43 31.35
CA ARG A 131 2.50 24.08 31.66
C ARG A 131 1.43 23.58 30.70
N ALA A 132 0.18 23.49 31.16
CA ALA A 132 -0.93 23.15 30.28
C ALA A 132 -1.05 24.13 29.10
N SER A 133 -0.81 25.42 29.35
CA SER A 133 -0.83 26.45 28.30
C SER A 133 0.28 26.29 27.25
N ASP A 134 1.44 25.76 27.64
CA ASP A 134 2.57 25.52 26.73
C ASP A 134 2.34 24.24 25.93
N LEU A 135 1.81 23.19 26.56
CA LEU A 135 1.36 21.98 25.89
C LEU A 135 0.35 22.29 24.79
N MET A 136 -0.68 23.07 25.09
CA MET A 136 -1.66 23.47 24.09
C MET A 136 -0.99 24.19 22.92
N ARG A 137 0.01 25.04 23.14
CA ARG A 137 0.71 25.74 22.04
C ARG A 137 1.62 24.84 21.22
N ILE A 138 2.18 23.81 21.83
CA ILE A 138 3.02 22.81 21.13
C ILE A 138 2.17 21.97 20.18
N PHE A 139 0.96 21.61 20.60
CA PHE A 139 0.05 20.75 19.83
C PHE A 139 -0.99 21.52 19.02
N ASP A 140 -1.13 22.83 19.26
CA ASP A 140 -1.87 23.72 18.38
C ASP A 140 -1.04 23.89 17.11
N ALA A 141 -1.56 23.39 15.99
CA ALA A 141 -0.90 23.51 14.70
C ALA A 141 -0.75 24.97 14.25
N GLY A 142 -1.37 25.94 14.94
CA GLY A 142 -1.24 27.38 14.70
C GLY A 142 -1.72 27.81 13.32
N LYS A 143 -2.40 26.91 12.62
CA LYS A 143 -2.91 27.04 11.25
C LYS A 143 -4.43 26.94 11.30
N ASP A 144 -5.10 27.82 10.56
CA ASP A 144 -6.54 27.76 10.36
C ASP A 144 -6.95 26.36 9.86
N SER A 145 -8.08 25.83 10.32
CA SER A 145 -8.55 24.47 9.96
C SER A 145 -7.80 23.29 10.60
N SER A 146 -7.27 23.46 11.82
CA SER A 146 -6.83 22.32 12.64
C SER A 146 -8.03 21.50 13.13
N CYS A 147 -7.91 20.17 13.10
CA CYS A 147 -8.96 19.23 13.47
C CYS A 147 -8.47 18.26 14.54
N VAL A 148 -9.24 18.10 15.62
CA VAL A 148 -8.99 17.06 16.63
C VAL A 148 -9.32 15.69 16.05
N ILE A 149 -8.34 14.79 16.09
CA ILE A 149 -8.43 13.41 15.61
C ILE A 149 -8.26 12.39 16.75
N GLY A 150 -8.03 12.84 17.97
CA GLY A 150 -7.81 11.96 19.10
C GLY A 150 -7.30 12.69 20.33
N LYS A 151 -6.68 11.93 21.22
CA LYS A 151 -6.06 12.41 22.45
C LYS A 151 -4.60 11.93 22.52
N LEU A 152 -3.74 12.65 23.22
CA LEU A 152 -2.40 12.16 23.49
C LEU A 152 -2.45 10.94 24.41
N THR A 153 -1.64 9.91 24.11
CA THR A 153 -1.63 8.68 24.92
C THR A 153 -1.09 8.93 26.32
N GLN A 154 -0.17 9.88 26.47
CA GLN A 154 0.46 10.19 27.75
C GLN A 154 -0.39 11.10 28.63
N ASP A 155 -1.35 11.82 28.04
CA ASP A 155 -2.23 12.74 28.75
C ASP A 155 -3.53 12.94 27.95
N GLU A 156 -4.58 12.21 28.35
CA GLU A 156 -5.87 12.24 27.65
C GLU A 156 -6.61 13.57 27.78
N SER A 157 -6.15 14.49 28.64
CA SER A 157 -6.71 15.84 28.71
C SER A 157 -6.39 16.66 27.46
N ILE A 158 -5.31 16.31 26.74
CA ILE A 158 -4.78 17.07 25.61
C ILE A 158 -5.30 16.50 24.28
N ASP A 159 -5.89 17.37 23.46
CA ASP A 159 -6.33 17.03 22.12
C ASP A 159 -5.16 16.80 21.18
N ALA A 160 -5.21 15.67 20.45
CA ALA A 160 -4.33 15.43 19.31
C ALA A 160 -4.97 16.06 18.08
N ALA A 161 -4.47 17.21 17.65
CA ALA A 161 -4.95 17.95 16.51
C ALA A 161 -3.99 17.85 15.31
N ILE A 162 -4.54 17.85 14.11
CA ILE A 162 -3.77 17.88 12.85
C ILE A 162 -4.29 18.98 11.93
N HIS A 163 -3.41 19.51 11.09
CA HIS A 163 -3.77 20.46 10.05
C HIS A 163 -4.14 19.72 8.75
N ILE A 164 -5.43 19.56 8.50
CA ILE A 164 -5.97 18.80 7.37
C ILE A 164 -5.48 19.32 6.01
N PRO A 165 -5.46 20.64 5.72
CA PRO A 165 -4.96 21.12 4.44
C PRO A 165 -3.49 20.75 4.20
N SER A 166 -2.63 20.74 5.23
CA SER A 166 -1.24 20.26 5.07
C SER A 166 -1.16 18.75 4.87
N MET A 167 -2.04 17.97 5.51
CA MET A 167 -2.14 16.52 5.30
C MET A 167 -2.50 16.20 3.85
N LEU A 168 -3.49 16.89 3.30
CA LEU A 168 -3.93 16.70 1.92
C LEU A 168 -2.88 17.21 0.93
N ALA A 169 -2.41 18.45 1.09
CA ALA A 169 -1.49 19.07 0.15
C ALA A 169 -0.15 18.34 -0.01
N LYS A 170 0.23 17.48 0.95
CA LYS A 170 1.54 16.81 0.97
C LYS A 170 1.48 15.30 1.16
N HIS A 171 0.33 14.71 0.82
CA HIS A 171 0.06 13.28 0.94
C HIS A 171 0.18 12.77 2.38
N PHE A 172 -0.45 11.64 2.66
CA PHE A 172 -0.33 10.98 3.95
C PHE A 172 -0.25 9.48 3.81
N ALA A 173 0.32 8.82 4.82
CA ALA A 173 0.27 7.37 4.93
C ALA A 173 -0.19 6.92 6.32
N VAL A 174 -0.93 5.82 6.35
CA VAL A 174 -1.33 5.10 7.56
C VAL A 174 -0.76 3.69 7.48
N VAL A 175 0.15 3.38 8.40
CA VAL A 175 0.87 2.09 8.40
C VAL A 175 0.63 1.34 9.70
N GLY A 176 0.50 0.02 9.63
CA GLY A 176 0.29 -0.81 10.82
C GLY A 176 -0.16 -2.24 10.53
N SER A 177 0.10 -3.17 11.44
CA SER A 177 -0.27 -4.57 11.28
C SER A 177 -1.81 -4.78 11.18
N THR A 178 -2.26 -5.98 10.82
CA THR A 178 -3.70 -6.30 10.74
C THR A 178 -4.36 -6.15 12.12
N GLY A 179 -5.61 -5.63 12.15
CA GLY A 179 -6.40 -5.52 13.37
C GLY A 179 -6.01 -4.38 14.33
N VAL A 180 -5.05 -3.53 13.99
CA VAL A 180 -4.62 -2.40 14.86
C VAL A 180 -5.55 -1.17 14.79
N GLY A 181 -6.45 -1.14 13.80
CA GLY A 181 -7.41 -0.04 13.60
C GLY A 181 -7.13 0.90 12.41
N LYS A 182 -6.35 0.46 11.39
CA LYS A 182 -6.02 1.28 10.21
C LYS A 182 -7.25 1.84 9.49
N SER A 183 -8.18 0.97 9.06
CA SER A 183 -9.36 1.37 8.29
C SER A 183 -10.25 2.32 9.08
N THR A 184 -10.36 2.12 10.40
CA THR A 184 -11.07 3.03 11.33
C THR A 184 -10.39 4.39 11.43
N ALA A 185 -9.06 4.41 11.59
CA ALA A 185 -8.28 5.66 11.63
C ALA A 185 -8.41 6.44 10.32
N VAL A 186 -8.29 5.77 9.17
CA VAL A 186 -8.48 6.37 7.84
C VAL A 186 -9.90 6.93 7.71
N SER A 187 -10.91 6.18 8.14
CA SER A 187 -12.30 6.66 8.07
C SER A 187 -12.51 7.95 8.85
N LEU A 188 -11.97 8.02 10.08
CA LEU A 188 -11.96 9.24 10.87
C LEU A 188 -11.26 10.40 10.15
N LEU A 189 -10.07 10.15 9.58
CA LEU A 189 -9.31 11.16 8.84
C LEU A 189 -10.09 11.67 7.62
N LEU A 190 -10.76 10.79 6.88
CA LEU A 190 -11.56 11.15 5.71
C LEU A 190 -12.82 11.95 6.08
N HIS A 191 -13.51 11.61 7.18
CA HIS A 191 -14.62 12.41 7.70
C HIS A 191 -14.15 13.84 8.04
N LYS A 192 -12.98 13.98 8.69
CA LYS A 192 -12.39 15.29 8.97
C LYS A 192 -11.96 16.02 7.70
N ALA A 193 -11.41 15.30 6.72
CA ALA A 193 -10.99 15.85 5.44
C ALA A 193 -12.16 16.48 4.66
N ILE A 194 -13.27 15.76 4.52
CA ILE A 194 -14.47 16.23 3.81
C ILE A 194 -15.14 17.38 4.54
N THR A 195 -15.17 17.34 5.88
CA THR A 195 -15.71 18.45 6.69
C THR A 195 -14.87 19.71 6.53
N SER A 196 -13.54 19.58 6.45
CA SER A 196 -12.61 20.70 6.31
C SER A 196 -12.56 21.26 4.88
N ASP A 197 -12.74 20.42 3.87
CA ASP A 197 -12.76 20.81 2.46
C ASP A 197 -13.98 20.20 1.74
N PRO A 198 -15.11 20.91 1.69
CA PRO A 198 -16.32 20.45 0.99
C PRO A 198 -16.15 20.25 -0.53
N LYS A 199 -15.09 20.84 -1.12
CA LYS A 199 -14.77 20.66 -2.55
C LYS A 199 -13.96 19.39 -2.81
N LEU A 200 -13.46 18.74 -1.75
CA LEU A 200 -12.69 17.51 -1.86
C LEU A 200 -13.52 16.41 -2.54
N ARG A 201 -12.92 15.71 -3.48
CA ARG A 201 -13.41 14.47 -4.07
C ARG A 201 -12.49 13.34 -3.69
N VAL A 202 -13.06 12.24 -3.19
CA VAL A 202 -12.28 11.12 -2.67
C VAL A 202 -12.54 9.90 -3.51
N LEU A 203 -11.49 9.31 -4.06
CA LEU A 203 -11.51 8.02 -4.71
C LEU A 203 -10.81 7.01 -3.79
N ILE A 204 -11.48 5.95 -3.39
CA ILE A 204 -10.93 4.88 -2.56
C ILE A 204 -10.82 3.62 -3.40
N LEU A 205 -9.61 3.06 -3.52
CA LEU A 205 -9.37 1.72 -4.05
C LEU A 205 -9.46 0.73 -2.89
N ASP A 206 -10.54 -0.05 -2.84
CA ASP A 206 -10.95 -0.88 -1.70
C ASP A 206 -10.94 -2.38 -2.08
N PRO A 207 -9.79 -3.07 -2.00
CA PRO A 207 -9.67 -4.50 -2.28
C PRO A 207 -10.33 -5.40 -1.23
N HIS A 208 -10.73 -4.87 -0.08
CA HIS A 208 -11.33 -5.64 1.01
C HIS A 208 -12.81 -5.31 1.27
N ASN A 209 -13.37 -4.36 0.50
CA ASN A 209 -14.74 -3.86 0.62
C ASN A 209 -15.07 -3.39 2.05
N GLU A 210 -14.14 -2.71 2.72
CA GLU A 210 -14.30 -2.25 4.11
C GLU A 210 -14.87 -0.83 4.22
N PHE A 211 -14.57 0.06 3.27
CA PHE A 211 -14.75 1.49 3.45
C PHE A 211 -16.15 2.00 3.13
N ALA A 212 -16.87 1.34 2.21
CA ALA A 212 -18.21 1.77 1.80
C ALA A 212 -19.16 1.97 3.00
N ALA A 213 -19.13 1.03 3.96
CA ALA A 213 -19.96 1.06 5.15
C ALA A 213 -19.65 2.22 6.11
N ALA A 214 -18.43 2.79 6.06
CA ALA A 214 -18.03 3.90 6.90
C ALA A 214 -18.64 5.25 6.46
N PHE A 215 -19.24 5.31 5.26
CA PHE A 215 -19.70 6.56 4.63
C PHE A 215 -21.13 6.46 4.04
N PRO A 216 -22.14 5.98 4.78
CA PRO A 216 -23.46 5.65 4.22
C PRO A 216 -24.19 6.82 3.53
N LYS A 217 -23.87 8.07 3.91
CA LYS A 217 -24.46 9.29 3.34
C LYS A 217 -23.57 9.98 2.31
N HIS A 218 -22.27 9.68 2.29
CA HIS A 218 -21.25 10.43 1.55
C HIS A 218 -20.57 9.61 0.45
N SER A 219 -20.74 8.28 0.42
CA SER A 219 -20.15 7.41 -0.59
C SER A 219 -21.14 6.96 -1.66
N VAL A 220 -20.61 6.80 -2.87
CA VAL A 220 -21.16 5.95 -3.92
C VAL A 220 -20.22 4.75 -4.04
N VAL A 221 -20.81 3.55 -4.05
CA VAL A 221 -20.08 2.30 -4.22
C VAL A 221 -20.10 1.94 -5.69
N VAL A 222 -18.94 1.57 -6.21
CA VAL A 222 -18.78 1.02 -7.56
C VAL A 222 -18.17 -0.37 -7.41
N ASP A 223 -18.94 -1.38 -7.80
CA ASP A 223 -18.60 -2.80 -7.77
C ASP A 223 -18.56 -3.37 -9.19
N THR A 224 -18.25 -4.66 -9.37
CA THR A 224 -18.17 -5.28 -10.70
C THR A 224 -19.47 -5.27 -11.49
N ASP A 225 -20.63 -5.12 -10.84
CA ASP A 225 -21.93 -5.20 -11.50
C ASP A 225 -22.41 -3.81 -11.95
N THR A 226 -21.99 -2.77 -11.22
CA THR A 226 -22.31 -1.35 -11.47
C THR A 226 -21.20 -0.61 -12.20
N LEU A 227 -20.01 -1.18 -12.25
CA LEU A 227 -18.85 -0.62 -12.94
C LEU A 227 -19.00 -0.73 -14.45
N ASP A 228 -19.35 0.38 -15.07
CA ASP A 228 -19.12 0.60 -16.50
C ASP A 228 -17.85 1.42 -16.64
N LEU A 229 -16.70 0.74 -16.71
CA LEU A 229 -15.41 1.36 -17.06
C LEU A 229 -15.09 1.00 -18.51
N PRO A 230 -15.33 1.92 -19.47
CA PRO A 230 -15.14 1.60 -20.86
C PRO A 230 -13.69 1.27 -21.18
N PHE A 231 -13.46 0.11 -21.81
CA PHE A 231 -12.11 -0.36 -22.19
C PHE A 231 -11.35 0.63 -23.09
N TRP A 232 -12.06 1.49 -23.82
CA TRP A 232 -11.45 2.49 -24.71
C TRP A 232 -10.85 3.70 -23.97
N LEU A 233 -11.11 3.85 -22.66
CA LEU A 233 -10.38 4.79 -21.78
C LEU A 233 -8.99 4.29 -21.39
N MET A 234 -8.73 3.00 -21.55
CA MET A 234 -7.45 2.39 -21.24
C MET A 234 -6.41 2.78 -22.28
N ARG A 235 -5.19 3.04 -21.80
CA ARG A 235 -4.00 3.12 -22.66
C ARG A 235 -3.62 1.73 -23.15
N LEU A 236 -2.82 1.68 -24.20
CA LEU A 236 -2.37 0.43 -24.83
C LEU A 236 -1.75 -0.52 -23.80
N ASP A 237 -0.88 -0.03 -22.92
CA ASP A 237 -0.24 -0.85 -21.89
C ASP A 237 -1.26 -1.40 -20.87
N GLU A 238 -2.23 -0.58 -20.46
CA GLU A 238 -3.30 -0.94 -19.52
C GLU A 238 -4.23 -2.01 -20.11
N PHE A 239 -4.54 -1.87 -21.40
CA PHE A 239 -5.32 -2.86 -22.15
C PHE A 239 -4.53 -4.15 -22.39
N ALA A 240 -3.23 -4.04 -22.69
CA ALA A 240 -2.35 -5.19 -22.87
C ALA A 240 -2.27 -6.04 -21.59
N GLU A 241 -2.16 -5.43 -20.41
CA GLU A 241 -2.18 -6.17 -19.14
C GLU A 241 -3.42 -7.08 -18.99
N VAL A 242 -4.58 -6.63 -19.48
CA VAL A 242 -5.82 -7.42 -19.49
C VAL A 242 -5.77 -8.52 -20.55
N VAL A 243 -5.39 -8.20 -21.79
CA VAL A 243 -5.32 -9.16 -22.90
C VAL A 243 -4.29 -10.26 -22.65
N PHE A 244 -3.14 -9.92 -22.06
CA PHE A 244 -2.05 -10.83 -21.74
C PHE A 244 -2.16 -11.44 -20.33
N ARG A 245 -3.19 -11.07 -19.56
CA ARG A 245 -3.48 -11.60 -18.21
C ARG A 245 -2.30 -11.46 -17.25
N GLY A 246 -1.71 -10.27 -17.20
CA GLY A 246 -0.54 -9.95 -16.38
C GLY A 246 0.78 -10.59 -16.82
N ARG A 247 0.80 -11.24 -18.00
CA ARG A 247 2.06 -11.75 -18.59
C ARG A 247 2.72 -10.66 -19.43
N PRO A 248 4.05 -10.66 -19.54
CA PRO A 248 4.75 -9.76 -20.45
C PRO A 248 4.18 -9.87 -21.87
N PRO A 249 3.79 -8.75 -22.50
CA PRO A 249 3.23 -8.77 -23.84
C PRO A 249 4.29 -9.20 -24.86
N ILE A 250 3.83 -9.90 -25.91
CA ILE A 250 4.69 -10.26 -27.04
C ILE A 250 4.87 -8.99 -27.90
N PRO A 251 6.10 -8.52 -28.19
CA PRO A 251 6.33 -7.26 -28.89
C PRO A 251 5.57 -7.14 -30.21
N ASP A 252 5.61 -8.18 -31.04
CA ASP A 252 4.90 -8.17 -32.33
C ASP A 252 3.37 -8.08 -32.17
N GLU A 253 2.80 -8.79 -31.19
CA GLU A 253 1.35 -8.71 -30.91
C GLU A 253 0.96 -7.33 -30.35
N LEU A 254 1.84 -6.69 -29.57
CA LEU A 254 1.63 -5.36 -29.02
C LEU A 254 1.73 -4.27 -30.10
N ASP A 255 2.70 -4.38 -31.01
CA ASP A 255 2.87 -3.47 -32.14
C ASP A 255 1.67 -3.57 -33.10
N MET A 256 1.13 -4.78 -33.32
CA MET A 256 -0.13 -4.97 -34.04
C MET A 256 -1.30 -4.25 -33.38
N LEU A 257 -1.46 -4.35 -32.05
CA LEU A 257 -2.50 -3.60 -31.34
C LEU A 257 -2.28 -2.08 -31.47
N ARG A 258 -1.03 -1.61 -31.42
CA ARG A 258 -0.69 -0.19 -31.59
C ARG A 258 -1.11 0.36 -32.94
N ASP A 259 -1.03 -0.46 -34.00
CA ASP A 259 -1.43 -0.09 -35.35
C ASP A 259 -2.94 -0.15 -35.56
N ILE A 260 -3.59 -1.23 -35.12
CA ILE A 260 -5.00 -1.53 -35.44
C ILE A 260 -5.99 -0.75 -34.57
N ILE A 261 -5.69 -0.51 -33.28
CA ILE A 261 -6.61 0.25 -32.39
C ILE A 261 -6.92 1.66 -32.93
N PRO A 262 -5.93 2.45 -33.41
CA PRO A 262 -6.22 3.72 -34.08
C PRO A 262 -7.17 3.62 -35.27
N GLU A 263 -7.06 2.54 -36.07
CA GLU A 263 -7.95 2.30 -37.21
C GLU A 263 -9.39 2.02 -36.75
N ALA A 264 -9.56 1.16 -35.74
CA ALA A 264 -10.87 0.89 -35.13
C ALA A 264 -11.53 2.18 -34.58
N LYS A 265 -10.74 3.06 -33.93
CA LYS A 265 -11.21 4.36 -33.43
C LYS A 265 -11.63 5.31 -34.55
N ARG A 266 -10.94 5.31 -35.69
CA ARG A 266 -11.32 6.13 -36.86
C ARG A 266 -12.56 5.60 -37.55
N ALA A 267 -12.69 4.27 -37.67
CA ALA A 267 -13.88 3.63 -38.23
C ALA A 267 -15.13 3.98 -37.42
N PHE A 268 -15.03 3.93 -36.08
CA PHE A 268 -16.13 4.31 -35.20
C PHE A 268 -16.55 5.79 -35.38
N ARG A 269 -15.58 6.72 -35.40
CA ARG A 269 -15.86 8.16 -35.67
C ARG A 269 -16.53 8.41 -37.02
N GLY A 270 -16.26 7.57 -38.02
CA GLY A 270 -16.82 7.70 -39.36
C GLY A 270 -18.33 7.49 -39.44
N SER A 271 -18.94 6.92 -38.38
CA SER A 271 -20.38 6.64 -38.28
C SER A 271 -21.20 7.77 -37.65
N ASP A 272 -20.57 8.75 -36.99
CA ASP A 272 -21.24 9.90 -36.36
C ASP A 272 -21.33 11.14 -37.28
N SER A 273 -22.39 11.94 -37.05
CA SER A 273 -22.90 13.05 -37.87
C SER A 273 -21.86 13.93 -38.60
N PRO A 274 -22.10 14.33 -39.87
CA PRO A 274 -21.17 15.11 -40.71
C PRO A 274 -20.83 16.51 -40.18
N LEU A 275 -21.49 17.00 -39.13
CA LEU A 275 -21.20 18.29 -38.48
C LEU A 275 -19.95 18.26 -37.57
N MET A 276 -19.60 17.11 -36.98
CA MET A 276 -18.37 16.98 -36.17
C MET A 276 -17.10 16.77 -36.99
N ARG A 277 -17.23 16.41 -38.28
CA ARG A 277 -16.09 16.21 -39.20
C ARG A 277 -15.21 17.46 -39.34
N ARG A 278 -15.80 18.66 -39.28
CA ARG A 278 -15.14 19.91 -39.69
C ARG A 278 -14.25 20.57 -38.64
N GLN A 279 -14.34 20.20 -37.37
CA GLN A 279 -13.54 20.84 -36.29
C GLN A 279 -12.29 20.06 -35.88
N THR A 280 -12.18 18.76 -36.21
CA THR A 280 -11.21 17.86 -35.54
C THR A 280 -10.21 17.16 -36.48
N GLU A 281 -10.16 17.53 -37.77
CA GLU A 281 -9.25 16.94 -38.78
C GLU A 281 -7.74 17.12 -38.51
N LYS A 282 -7.36 17.90 -37.48
CA LYS A 282 -5.94 18.14 -37.12
C LYS A 282 -5.40 17.30 -35.96
N SER A 283 -6.20 16.43 -35.35
CA SER A 283 -5.73 15.60 -34.22
C SER A 283 -5.48 14.16 -34.66
N SER A 284 -4.22 13.71 -34.62
CA SER A 284 -3.85 12.31 -34.93
C SER A 284 -4.37 11.38 -33.83
N VAL A 285 -5.31 10.50 -34.19
CA VAL A 285 -5.81 9.45 -33.29
C VAL A 285 -4.74 8.37 -33.11
N THR A 286 -4.41 8.08 -31.85
CA THR A 286 -3.46 7.04 -31.42
C THR A 286 -4.17 5.95 -30.60
N ALA A 287 -3.45 4.87 -30.27
CA ALA A 287 -3.96 3.80 -29.44
C ALA A 287 -4.38 4.30 -28.04
N ASP A 288 -3.75 5.36 -27.53
CA ASP A 288 -4.00 5.92 -26.20
C ASP A 288 -5.03 7.07 -26.18
N THR A 289 -5.53 7.50 -27.35
CA THR A 289 -6.53 8.58 -27.40
C THR A 289 -7.87 8.04 -26.86
N PRO A 290 -8.54 8.67 -25.87
CA PRO A 290 -9.78 8.15 -25.27
C PRO A 290 -10.97 8.36 -26.21
N VAL A 291 -11.05 7.57 -27.27
CA VAL A 291 -12.10 7.59 -28.29
C VAL A 291 -12.78 6.24 -28.28
N PRO A 292 -14.12 6.19 -28.24
CA PRO A 292 -14.85 4.94 -28.32
C PRO A 292 -14.54 4.19 -29.63
N TYR A 293 -14.49 2.87 -29.52
CA TYR A 293 -14.40 1.93 -30.64
C TYR A 293 -15.00 0.60 -30.21
N ARG A 294 -15.46 -0.24 -31.14
CA ARG A 294 -16.02 -1.56 -30.82
C ARG A 294 -14.96 -2.64 -30.88
N MET A 295 -15.04 -3.59 -29.95
CA MET A 295 -14.21 -4.79 -30.00
C MET A 295 -14.49 -5.62 -31.26
N ALA A 296 -15.73 -5.60 -31.77
CA ALA A 296 -16.07 -6.24 -33.02
C ALA A 296 -15.31 -5.63 -34.22
N ASP A 297 -15.21 -4.29 -34.27
CA ASP A 297 -14.44 -3.58 -35.32
C ASP A 297 -12.94 -3.92 -35.22
N LEU A 298 -12.40 -3.96 -33.99
CA LEU A 298 -11.02 -4.38 -33.77
C LEU A 298 -10.76 -5.80 -34.29
N LEU A 299 -11.65 -6.75 -34.00
CA LEU A 299 -11.51 -8.13 -34.46
C LEU A 299 -11.66 -8.26 -35.98
N ALA A 300 -12.57 -7.50 -36.58
CA ALA A 300 -12.74 -7.46 -38.03
C ALA A 300 -11.48 -6.96 -38.74
N LEU A 301 -10.84 -5.89 -38.22
CA LEU A 301 -9.58 -5.39 -38.76
C LEU A 301 -8.41 -6.39 -38.59
N ILE A 302 -8.38 -7.15 -37.48
CA ILE A 302 -7.41 -8.23 -37.32
C ILE A 302 -7.64 -9.32 -38.38
N ASP A 303 -8.89 -9.68 -38.67
CA ASP A 303 -9.22 -10.68 -39.70
C ASP A 303 -8.86 -10.21 -41.10
N GLU A 304 -9.17 -8.95 -41.43
CA GLU A 304 -8.78 -8.34 -42.70
C GLU A 304 -7.27 -8.41 -42.89
N ARG A 305 -6.49 -8.06 -41.85
CA ARG A 305 -5.02 -8.12 -41.91
C ARG A 305 -4.47 -9.55 -42.01
N ILE A 306 -5.17 -10.55 -41.47
CA ILE A 306 -4.83 -11.97 -41.67
C ILE A 306 -5.10 -12.40 -43.13
N GLY A 307 -6.16 -11.87 -43.74
CA GLY A 307 -6.59 -12.15 -45.11
C GLY A 307 -5.64 -11.59 -46.19
N ARG A 308 -5.02 -10.43 -45.93
CA ARG A 308 -4.07 -9.78 -46.87
C ARG A 308 -2.94 -10.73 -47.30
N LEU A 309 -2.52 -10.63 -48.57
CA LEU A 309 -1.47 -11.47 -49.17
C LEU A 309 -0.07 -11.15 -48.61
N GLU A 310 0.11 -9.93 -48.09
CA GLU A 310 1.36 -9.45 -47.48
C GLU A 310 1.51 -9.93 -46.03
N GLY A 311 2.74 -9.90 -45.48
CA GLY A 311 2.96 -10.13 -44.05
C GLY A 311 2.87 -11.59 -43.58
N ARG A 312 3.39 -12.56 -44.34
CA ARG A 312 3.35 -14.00 -43.98
C ARG A 312 3.89 -14.32 -42.58
N GLN A 313 4.87 -13.55 -42.09
CA GLN A 313 5.45 -13.70 -40.76
C GLN A 313 4.56 -13.14 -39.64
N GLU A 314 3.68 -12.17 -39.94
CA GLU A 314 2.76 -11.55 -38.97
C GLU A 314 1.52 -12.44 -38.68
N LYS A 315 1.09 -13.25 -39.66
CA LYS A 315 -0.15 -14.04 -39.56
C LYS A 315 -0.26 -14.93 -38.31
N PRO A 316 0.79 -15.65 -37.86
CA PRO A 316 0.71 -16.43 -36.62
C PRO A 316 0.46 -15.57 -35.38
N HIS A 317 1.09 -14.39 -35.31
CA HIS A 317 0.93 -13.45 -34.19
C HIS A 317 -0.46 -12.82 -34.20
N LEU A 318 -0.98 -12.41 -35.37
CA LEU A 318 -2.36 -11.90 -35.49
C LEU A 318 -3.41 -12.94 -35.06
N ARG A 319 -3.23 -14.22 -35.44
CA ARG A 319 -4.11 -15.31 -35.00
C ARG A 319 -4.05 -15.54 -33.49
N SER A 320 -2.85 -15.55 -32.92
CA SER A 320 -2.65 -15.66 -31.46
C SER A 320 -3.29 -14.49 -30.72
N LEU A 321 -3.04 -13.26 -31.18
CA LEU A 321 -3.62 -12.03 -30.63
C LEU A 321 -5.15 -12.06 -30.69
N LYS A 322 -5.74 -12.41 -31.84
CA LYS A 322 -7.19 -12.57 -32.01
C LYS A 322 -7.76 -13.51 -30.95
N MET A 323 -7.15 -14.68 -30.79
CA MET A 323 -7.60 -15.67 -29.81
C MET A 323 -7.47 -15.17 -28.36
N ARG A 324 -6.42 -14.41 -28.02
CA ARG A 324 -6.28 -13.78 -26.69
C ARG A 324 -7.39 -12.76 -26.44
N VAL A 325 -7.65 -11.87 -27.40
CA VAL A 325 -8.68 -10.84 -27.28
C VAL A 325 -10.05 -11.49 -27.10
N ILE A 326 -10.41 -12.48 -27.92
CA ILE A 326 -11.66 -13.24 -27.77
C ILE A 326 -11.72 -13.94 -26.41
N SER A 327 -10.61 -14.52 -25.96
CA SER A 327 -10.53 -15.20 -24.67
C SER A 327 -10.66 -14.24 -23.49
N ALA A 328 -10.29 -12.97 -23.64
CA ALA A 328 -10.51 -11.93 -22.62
C ALA A 328 -11.98 -11.49 -22.61
N ILE A 329 -12.56 -11.19 -23.78
CA ILE A 329 -13.98 -10.79 -23.89
C ILE A 329 -14.92 -11.85 -23.29
N ASN A 330 -14.61 -13.13 -23.51
CA ASN A 330 -15.41 -14.25 -23.04
C ASN A 330 -15.15 -14.63 -21.57
N ASP A 331 -14.18 -14.01 -20.89
CA ASP A 331 -13.91 -14.31 -19.48
C ASP A 331 -14.95 -13.60 -18.59
N PRO A 332 -15.76 -14.32 -17.79
CA PRO A 332 -16.78 -13.73 -16.94
C PRO A 332 -16.22 -12.67 -15.98
N ARG A 333 -14.95 -12.82 -15.58
CA ARG A 333 -14.27 -11.92 -14.64
C ARG A 333 -13.94 -10.55 -15.25
N TYR A 334 -14.00 -10.43 -16.58
CA TYR A 334 -13.78 -9.19 -17.32
C TYR A 334 -15.10 -8.62 -17.88
N HIS A 335 -16.25 -9.22 -17.52
CA HIS A 335 -17.56 -8.85 -18.07
C HIS A 335 -17.85 -7.35 -17.89
N PHE A 336 -17.55 -6.78 -16.73
CA PHE A 336 -17.76 -5.36 -16.44
C PHE A 336 -17.05 -4.39 -17.41
N MET A 337 -15.99 -4.85 -18.10
CA MET A 337 -15.26 -4.06 -19.10
C MET A 337 -15.87 -4.16 -20.50
N PHE A 338 -16.55 -5.26 -20.80
CA PHE A 338 -16.98 -5.65 -22.14
C PHE A 338 -18.50 -5.88 -22.27
N SER A 339 -19.29 -5.62 -21.22
CA SER A 339 -20.71 -5.97 -21.11
C SER A 339 -21.63 -5.14 -22.00
N ASN A 340 -21.26 -3.90 -22.32
CA ASN A 340 -22.13 -2.98 -23.05
C ASN A 340 -22.03 -3.16 -24.58
N ASN A 341 -23.09 -3.71 -25.19
CA ASN A 341 -23.21 -3.85 -26.65
C ASN A 341 -23.43 -2.50 -27.36
N THR A 342 -24.02 -1.52 -26.68
CA THR A 342 -24.20 -0.15 -27.18
C THR A 342 -23.06 0.72 -26.68
N ILE A 343 -21.97 0.74 -27.45
CA ILE A 343 -20.89 1.70 -27.22
C ILE A 343 -21.41 3.07 -27.61
N SER A 344 -21.68 3.89 -26.60
CA SER A 344 -21.92 5.32 -26.72
C SER A 344 -20.77 6.06 -26.03
N ASP A 345 -20.55 7.32 -26.39
CA ASP A 345 -19.55 8.14 -25.71
C ASP A 345 -20.07 8.56 -24.32
N THR A 346 -19.89 7.67 -23.35
CA THR A 346 -20.30 7.86 -21.95
C THR A 346 -19.21 8.49 -21.10
N ILE A 347 -18.13 9.02 -21.69
CA ILE A 347 -16.96 9.51 -20.94
C ILE A 347 -17.35 10.50 -19.85
N MET A 348 -18.29 11.41 -20.16
CA MET A 348 -18.75 12.43 -19.23
C MET A 348 -19.49 11.82 -18.05
N GLU A 349 -20.38 10.85 -18.30
CA GLU A 349 -21.17 10.17 -17.27
C GLU A 349 -20.28 9.31 -16.37
N THR A 350 -19.39 8.52 -16.98
CA THR A 350 -18.42 7.69 -16.26
C THR A 350 -17.50 8.54 -15.38
N ILE A 351 -16.93 9.64 -15.91
CA ILE A 351 -16.07 10.54 -15.13
C ILE A 351 -16.86 11.22 -14.01
N ALA A 352 -18.06 11.72 -14.29
CA ALA A 352 -18.90 12.37 -13.30
C ALA A 352 -19.26 11.41 -12.15
N GLN A 353 -19.58 10.15 -12.47
CA GLN A 353 -19.92 9.12 -11.48
C GLN A 353 -18.71 8.68 -10.65
N ILE A 354 -17.58 8.40 -11.29
CA ILE A 354 -16.37 7.88 -10.61
C ILE A 354 -15.70 8.97 -9.79
N PHE A 355 -15.52 10.16 -10.35
CA PHE A 355 -14.79 11.26 -9.70
C PHE A 355 -15.70 12.24 -8.96
N ARG A 356 -17.02 12.01 -9.01
CA ARG A 356 -18.05 12.79 -8.28
C ARG A 356 -17.99 14.27 -8.68
N ILE A 357 -18.16 14.54 -9.98
CA ILE A 357 -18.08 15.88 -10.59
C ILE A 357 -19.29 16.15 -11.49
N PRO A 358 -20.34 16.84 -11.02
CA PRO A 358 -20.56 17.30 -9.65
C PRO A 358 -20.80 16.13 -8.68
N GLY A 359 -20.42 16.31 -7.41
CA GLY A 359 -20.47 15.24 -6.41
C GLY A 359 -21.68 15.29 -5.48
N ASP A 360 -22.35 16.45 -5.47
CA ASP A 360 -23.42 16.82 -4.53
C ASP A 360 -23.05 16.44 -3.09
N ASP A 361 -23.97 15.86 -2.33
CA ASP A 361 -23.75 15.43 -0.94
C ASP A 361 -22.92 14.13 -0.80
N ARG A 362 -22.47 13.54 -1.92
CA ARG A 362 -21.71 12.29 -1.95
C ARG A 362 -20.34 12.47 -2.62
N PRO A 363 -19.34 13.06 -1.91
CA PRO A 363 -18.03 13.35 -2.48
C PRO A 363 -17.09 12.12 -2.59
N ILE A 364 -17.47 10.98 -2.01
CA ILE A 364 -16.63 9.77 -1.99
C ILE A 364 -17.11 8.77 -3.04
N CYS A 365 -16.18 8.23 -3.81
CA CYS A 365 -16.36 7.02 -4.60
C CYS A 365 -15.52 5.90 -3.97
N THR A 366 -16.17 4.81 -3.58
CA THR A 366 -15.49 3.61 -3.09
C THR A 366 -15.54 2.55 -4.16
N PHE A 367 -14.37 2.23 -4.71
CA PHE A 367 -14.21 1.26 -5.78
C PHE A 367 -13.87 -0.11 -5.18
N GLN A 368 -14.84 -1.01 -5.21
CA GLN A 368 -14.73 -2.34 -4.65
C GLN A 368 -13.97 -3.25 -5.63
N LEU A 369 -12.80 -3.71 -5.19
CA LEU A 369 -11.91 -4.54 -6.00
C LEU A 369 -11.92 -6.01 -5.56
N ALA A 370 -12.68 -6.34 -4.51
CA ALA A 370 -12.80 -7.71 -4.06
C ALA A 370 -13.48 -8.59 -5.13
N GLY A 371 -12.89 -9.76 -5.40
CA GLY A 371 -13.38 -10.70 -6.42
C GLY A 371 -12.87 -10.42 -7.84
N ILE A 372 -12.24 -9.26 -8.07
CA ILE A 372 -11.61 -8.94 -9.37
C ILE A 372 -10.22 -9.61 -9.44
N PRO A 373 -9.84 -10.19 -10.60
CA PRO A 373 -8.49 -10.73 -10.79
C PRO A 373 -7.41 -9.65 -10.63
N SER A 374 -6.26 -10.02 -10.04
CA SER A 374 -5.17 -9.09 -9.73
C SER A 374 -4.66 -8.30 -10.95
N GLU A 375 -4.61 -8.93 -12.12
CA GLU A 375 -4.18 -8.32 -13.37
C GLU A 375 -5.11 -7.16 -13.79
N VAL A 376 -6.41 -7.31 -13.58
CA VAL A 376 -7.40 -6.28 -13.90
C VAL A 376 -7.40 -5.19 -12.85
N VAL A 377 -7.29 -5.56 -11.58
CA VAL A 377 -7.19 -4.63 -10.46
C VAL A 377 -6.05 -3.64 -10.71
N ASN A 378 -4.91 -4.12 -11.21
CA ASN A 378 -3.78 -3.27 -11.57
C ASN A 378 -4.13 -2.29 -12.71
N SER A 379 -4.68 -2.78 -13.82
CA SER A 379 -5.08 -1.93 -14.95
C SER A 379 -6.13 -0.89 -14.56
N VAL A 380 -7.15 -1.29 -13.81
CA VAL A 380 -8.21 -0.39 -13.31
C VAL A 380 -7.62 0.66 -12.38
N ALA A 381 -6.78 0.26 -11.42
CA ALA A 381 -6.09 1.20 -10.54
C ALA A 381 -5.22 2.20 -11.34
N SER A 382 -4.54 1.73 -12.40
CA SER A 382 -3.77 2.59 -13.30
C SER A 382 -4.66 3.64 -13.97
N VAL A 383 -5.75 3.20 -14.62
CA VAL A 383 -6.70 4.09 -15.31
C VAL A 383 -7.25 5.13 -14.34
N LEU A 384 -7.73 4.70 -13.17
CA LEU A 384 -8.34 5.59 -12.18
C LEU A 384 -7.33 6.60 -11.62
N CYS A 385 -6.11 6.18 -11.25
CA CYS A 385 -5.08 7.10 -10.76
C CYS A 385 -4.62 8.07 -11.84
N ARG A 386 -4.46 7.59 -13.07
CA ARG A 386 -4.08 8.43 -14.21
C ARG A 386 -5.15 9.46 -14.51
N MET A 387 -6.41 9.05 -14.58
CA MET A 387 -7.54 9.94 -14.84
C MET A 387 -7.74 10.95 -13.70
N ALA A 388 -7.57 10.53 -12.44
CA ALA A 388 -7.56 11.43 -11.29
C ALA A 388 -6.56 12.58 -11.48
N PHE A 389 -5.35 12.24 -11.89
CA PHE A 389 -4.29 13.22 -12.16
C PHE A 389 -4.60 14.09 -13.38
N GLU A 390 -5.03 13.50 -14.49
CA GLU A 390 -5.34 14.21 -15.74
C GLU A 390 -6.50 15.20 -15.54
N LEU A 391 -7.57 14.80 -14.86
CA LEU A 391 -8.70 15.67 -14.55
C LEU A 391 -8.28 16.87 -13.72
N ALA A 392 -7.50 16.65 -12.66
CA ALA A 392 -7.03 17.73 -11.82
C ALA A 392 -6.06 18.67 -12.56
N LEU A 393 -5.15 18.12 -13.37
CA LEU A 393 -4.24 18.87 -14.23
C LEU A 393 -5.00 19.82 -15.18
N TRP A 394 -6.01 19.30 -15.87
CA TRP A 394 -6.81 20.07 -16.83
C TRP A 394 -7.86 20.97 -16.17
N SER A 395 -8.13 20.78 -14.87
CA SER A 395 -9.05 21.64 -14.10
C SER A 395 -8.44 22.96 -13.63
N GLU A 396 -7.13 23.17 -13.86
CA GLU A 396 -6.39 24.35 -13.38
C GLU A 396 -6.58 24.63 -11.87
N GLY A 397 -6.71 23.55 -11.07
CA GLY A 397 -6.88 23.63 -9.61
C GLY A 397 -8.33 23.82 -9.14
N ALA A 398 -9.33 23.73 -10.04
CA ALA A 398 -10.73 23.79 -9.65
C ALA A 398 -11.20 22.53 -8.88
N ILE A 399 -10.54 21.39 -9.09
CA ILE A 399 -10.87 20.12 -8.47
C ILE A 399 -9.78 19.74 -7.46
N HIS A 400 -10.18 19.52 -6.21
CA HIS A 400 -9.32 18.92 -5.19
C HIS A 400 -9.64 17.43 -5.10
N MET A 401 -8.65 16.58 -5.34
CA MET A 401 -8.85 15.14 -5.38
C MET A 401 -7.95 14.43 -4.39
N LEU A 402 -8.49 13.48 -3.65
CA LEU A 402 -7.73 12.55 -2.81
C LEU A 402 -7.91 11.13 -3.35
N VAL A 403 -6.82 10.52 -3.78
CA VAL A 403 -6.78 9.10 -4.12
C VAL A 403 -6.29 8.33 -2.90
N VAL A 404 -7.09 7.39 -2.41
CA VAL A 404 -6.76 6.52 -1.28
C VAL A 404 -6.50 5.12 -1.80
N CYS A 405 -5.27 4.64 -1.62
CA CYS A 405 -4.87 3.28 -1.99
C CYS A 405 -4.78 2.43 -0.74
N GLU A 406 -5.77 1.56 -0.53
CA GLU A 406 -5.67 0.51 0.49
C GLU A 406 -4.76 -0.63 0.01
N GLU A 407 -4.07 -1.29 0.93
CA GLU A 407 -3.13 -2.37 0.61
C GLU A 407 -2.09 -1.95 -0.43
N ALA A 408 -1.59 -0.71 -0.31
CA ALA A 408 -0.86 -0.04 -1.39
C ALA A 408 0.36 -0.82 -1.92
N HIS A 409 0.95 -1.71 -1.11
CA HIS A 409 2.05 -2.59 -1.51
C HIS A 409 1.69 -3.50 -2.71
N ARG A 410 0.40 -3.73 -2.98
CA ARG A 410 -0.07 -4.46 -4.17
C ARG A 410 0.12 -3.67 -5.46
N TYR A 411 -0.07 -2.35 -5.41
CA TYR A 411 0.00 -1.46 -6.58
C TYR A 411 1.40 -0.88 -6.80
N ILE A 412 2.12 -0.62 -5.70
CA ILE A 412 3.43 0.02 -5.69
C ILE A 412 4.44 -0.81 -4.87
N PRO A 413 4.75 -2.03 -5.32
CA PRO A 413 5.70 -2.89 -4.62
C PRO A 413 7.11 -2.31 -4.64
N ALA A 414 7.90 -2.67 -3.63
CA ALA A 414 9.31 -2.29 -3.52
C ALA A 414 10.17 -2.86 -4.66
N ASP A 415 9.82 -4.05 -5.16
CA ASP A 415 10.44 -4.62 -6.36
C ASP A 415 9.72 -4.10 -7.61
N PRO A 416 10.41 -3.35 -8.49
CA PRO A 416 9.82 -2.83 -9.72
C PRO A 416 9.28 -3.92 -10.68
N ASN A 417 9.71 -5.17 -10.54
CA ASN A 417 9.31 -6.31 -11.38
C ASN A 417 8.05 -7.02 -10.88
N LEU A 418 7.65 -6.84 -9.62
CA LEU A 418 6.50 -7.54 -9.02
C LEU A 418 5.16 -6.78 -9.18
N GLY A 419 5.18 -5.61 -9.82
CA GLY A 419 3.98 -4.78 -10.00
C GLY A 419 3.79 -4.32 -11.44
N PHE A 420 2.58 -3.88 -11.74
CA PHE A 420 2.25 -3.34 -13.06
C PHE A 420 2.85 -1.94 -13.22
N PHE A 421 3.76 -1.80 -14.19
CA PHE A 421 4.54 -0.57 -14.38
C PHE A 421 3.67 0.69 -14.54
N PRO A 422 2.61 0.70 -15.36
CA PRO A 422 1.72 1.86 -15.50
C PRO A 422 1.03 2.29 -14.20
N THR A 423 0.53 1.35 -13.40
CA THR A 423 -0.07 1.68 -12.09
C THR A 423 0.94 2.36 -11.18
N ARG A 424 2.16 1.79 -11.09
CA ARG A 424 3.24 2.37 -10.30
C ARG A 424 3.61 3.76 -10.81
N GLN A 425 3.69 3.95 -12.12
CA GLN A 425 3.98 5.23 -12.74
C GLN A 425 2.90 6.27 -12.44
N ALA A 426 1.62 5.90 -12.54
CA ALA A 426 0.49 6.78 -12.25
C ALA A 426 0.50 7.24 -10.79
N ILE A 427 0.66 6.31 -9.84
CA ILE A 427 0.73 6.63 -8.41
C ILE A 427 1.99 7.44 -8.08
N ALA A 428 3.15 7.08 -8.64
CA ALA A 428 4.39 7.84 -8.47
C ALA A 428 4.28 9.27 -9.00
N ARG A 429 3.56 9.47 -10.11
CA ARG A 429 3.29 10.80 -10.68
C ARG A 429 2.41 11.63 -9.76
N ILE A 430 1.36 11.05 -9.17
CA ILE A 430 0.56 11.72 -8.13
C ILE A 430 1.45 12.11 -6.95
N ALA A 431 2.27 11.19 -6.45
CA ALA A 431 3.13 11.43 -5.28
C ALA A 431 4.20 12.52 -5.51
N LYS A 432 4.71 12.65 -6.73
CA LYS A 432 5.77 13.62 -7.08
C LYS A 432 5.22 14.98 -7.53
N GLU A 433 4.14 14.98 -8.30
CA GLU A 433 3.63 16.17 -9.00
C GLU A 433 2.21 16.57 -8.58
N GLY A 434 1.44 15.66 -7.98
CA GLY A 434 0.01 15.86 -7.68
C GLY A 434 -0.27 17.08 -6.81
N ARG A 435 0.64 17.39 -5.87
CA ARG A 435 0.56 18.57 -4.99
C ARG A 435 0.38 19.89 -5.75
N LYS A 436 0.97 20.02 -6.95
CA LYS A 436 0.89 21.22 -7.79
C LYS A 436 -0.51 21.39 -8.40
N TYR A 437 -1.23 20.30 -8.58
CA TYR A 437 -2.50 20.25 -9.32
C TYR A 437 -3.70 19.95 -8.43
N GLY A 438 -3.54 19.92 -7.10
CA GLY A 438 -4.63 19.63 -6.17
C GLY A 438 -4.96 18.14 -6.04
N VAL A 439 -4.02 17.23 -6.38
CA VAL A 439 -4.17 15.78 -6.20
C VAL A 439 -3.33 15.29 -5.02
N SER A 440 -4.03 14.80 -4.02
CA SER A 440 -3.52 14.19 -2.80
C SER A 440 -3.51 12.67 -2.91
N LEU A 441 -2.63 12.05 -2.13
CA LEU A 441 -2.47 10.59 -2.07
C LEU A 441 -2.55 10.17 -0.61
N GLY A 442 -3.41 9.20 -0.33
CA GLY A 442 -3.52 8.52 0.96
C GLY A 442 -3.05 7.07 0.80
N ILE A 443 -1.92 6.71 1.40
CA ILE A 443 -1.37 5.36 1.33
C ILE A 443 -1.75 4.59 2.59
N ILE A 444 -2.33 3.41 2.44
CA ILE A 444 -2.65 2.53 3.58
C ILE A 444 -2.00 1.19 3.31
N THR A 445 -1.16 0.73 4.25
CA THR A 445 -0.51 -0.58 4.11
C THR A 445 -0.15 -1.17 5.47
N GLN A 446 -0.23 -2.48 5.55
CA GLN A 446 0.27 -3.28 6.66
C GLN A 446 1.71 -3.77 6.47
N ARG A 447 2.26 -3.60 5.26
CA ARG A 447 3.61 -4.04 4.87
C ARG A 447 4.41 -2.88 4.29
N PRO A 448 4.86 -1.90 5.11
CA PRO A 448 5.62 -0.77 4.60
C PRO A 448 6.96 -1.19 3.97
N GLY A 449 7.54 -2.32 4.35
CA GLY A 449 8.77 -2.85 3.73
C GLY A 449 8.61 -3.51 2.37
N GLU A 450 7.37 -3.84 1.99
CA GLU A 450 7.05 -4.31 0.63
C GLU A 450 6.62 -3.15 -0.29
N LEU A 451 6.62 -1.91 0.20
CA LEU A 451 6.21 -0.71 -0.54
C LEU A 451 7.41 0.04 -1.13
N ASP A 452 7.23 0.69 -2.29
CA ASP A 452 8.22 1.62 -2.85
C ASP A 452 8.55 2.76 -1.88
N GLN A 453 9.82 2.84 -1.46
CA GLN A 453 10.32 3.81 -0.48
C GLN A 453 10.39 5.23 -1.03
N THR A 454 10.54 5.39 -2.35
CA THR A 454 10.51 6.70 -3.00
C THR A 454 9.11 7.29 -2.91
N ILE A 455 8.07 6.47 -3.10
CA ILE A 455 6.69 6.92 -2.98
C ILE A 455 6.29 7.13 -1.52
N LEU A 456 6.70 6.22 -0.61
CA LEU A 456 6.45 6.39 0.82
C LEU A 456 7.09 7.67 1.38
N SER A 457 8.31 8.00 0.96
CA SER A 457 8.99 9.24 1.39
C SER A 457 8.35 10.53 0.84
N GLN A 458 7.51 10.44 -0.19
CA GLN A 458 6.66 11.57 -0.61
C GLN A 458 5.44 11.77 0.31
N CYS A 459 5.13 10.86 1.22
CA CYS A 459 4.07 11.09 2.21
C CYS A 459 4.63 11.93 3.36
N SER A 460 4.37 13.23 3.33
CA SER A 460 4.92 14.15 4.33
C SER A 460 4.20 14.07 5.68
N THR A 461 3.08 13.35 5.78
CA THR A 461 2.40 13.06 7.06
C THR A 461 2.27 11.55 7.20
N LEU A 462 2.68 10.99 8.33
CA LEU A 462 2.59 9.55 8.58
C LEU A 462 1.96 9.26 9.93
N PHE A 463 1.04 8.30 9.93
CA PHE A 463 0.43 7.72 11.12
C PHE A 463 0.94 6.28 11.25
N ALA A 464 1.95 6.08 12.10
CA ALA A 464 2.52 4.77 12.37
C ALA A 464 1.81 4.12 13.56
N MET A 465 0.96 3.14 13.27
CA MET A 465 0.34 2.27 14.27
C MET A 465 1.30 1.11 14.61
N ARG A 466 0.89 0.21 15.50
CA ARG A 466 1.70 -0.95 15.89
C ARG A 466 2.18 -1.75 14.68
N LEU A 467 3.49 -1.98 14.60
CA LEU A 467 4.17 -2.81 13.59
C LEU A 467 4.91 -3.95 14.28
N ALA A 468 4.59 -5.19 13.91
CA ALA A 468 5.19 -6.37 14.53
C ALA A 468 6.63 -6.68 14.06
N ASN A 469 6.98 -6.29 12.83
CA ASN A 469 8.24 -6.66 12.18
C ASN A 469 9.30 -5.56 12.35
N ASP A 470 10.50 -5.92 12.82
CA ASP A 470 11.61 -4.99 13.02
C ASP A 470 12.03 -4.28 11.73
N ARG A 471 12.03 -5.00 10.59
CA ARG A 471 12.35 -4.40 9.29
C ARG A 471 11.37 -3.29 8.90
N ASP A 472 10.08 -3.51 9.17
CA ASP A 472 9.05 -2.51 8.91
C ASP A 472 9.20 -1.30 9.84
N GLN A 473 9.58 -1.54 11.10
CA GLN A 473 9.88 -0.45 12.03
C GLN A 473 11.09 0.37 11.58
N ASP A 474 12.18 -0.27 11.15
CA ASP A 474 13.39 0.41 10.66
C ASP A 474 13.12 1.28 9.44
N ILE A 475 12.23 0.82 8.56
CA ILE A 475 11.80 1.59 7.40
C ILE A 475 11.07 2.86 7.82
N ILE A 476 10.10 2.74 8.75
CA ILE A 476 9.42 3.91 9.31
C ILE A 476 10.40 4.83 10.05
N ARG A 477 11.38 4.29 10.78
CA ARG A 477 12.44 5.07 11.43
C ARG A 477 13.27 5.86 10.42
N SER A 478 13.61 5.26 9.28
CA SER A 478 14.39 5.92 8.22
C SER A 478 13.62 7.02 7.49
N ALA A 479 12.29 6.92 7.44
CA ALA A 479 11.42 7.95 6.87
C ALA A 479 11.19 9.15 7.81
N ILE A 480 11.54 9.02 9.09
CA ILE A 480 11.38 10.07 10.10
C ILE A 480 12.62 10.99 10.09
N PRO A 481 12.45 12.31 10.03
CA PRO A 481 13.56 13.25 10.19
C PRO A 481 14.31 12.99 11.51
N ASN A 482 15.65 13.08 11.48
CA ASN A 482 16.54 12.71 12.60
C ASN A 482 16.20 13.36 13.96
N SER A 483 15.41 14.43 14.01
CA SER A 483 14.97 15.14 15.20
C SER A 483 13.85 14.45 16.00
N SER A 484 13.47 13.21 15.66
CA SER A 484 12.31 12.54 16.27
C SER A 484 12.48 11.03 16.48
N ILE A 485 13.73 10.56 16.44
CA ILE A 485 14.06 9.13 16.52
C ILE A 485 13.63 8.54 17.87
N SER A 486 13.68 9.29 18.97
CA SER A 486 13.35 8.74 20.29
C SER A 486 11.88 8.28 20.39
N THR A 487 10.97 8.93 19.66
CA THR A 487 9.54 8.58 19.64
C THR A 487 9.31 7.22 18.96
N THR A 488 10.21 6.78 18.07
CA THR A 488 10.08 5.52 17.31
C THR A 488 10.44 4.26 18.09
N SER A 489 11.16 4.41 19.20
CA SER A 489 11.47 3.29 20.09
C SER A 489 10.20 2.62 20.63
N PHE A 490 9.08 3.35 20.63
CA PHE A 490 7.80 2.86 21.12
C PHE A 490 6.97 2.07 20.09
N LEU A 491 7.34 2.01 18.80
CA LEU A 491 6.54 1.41 17.72
C LEU A 491 6.06 -0.03 18.00
N SER A 492 6.87 -0.82 18.72
CA SER A 492 6.57 -2.20 19.10
C SER A 492 5.59 -2.32 20.28
N SER A 493 5.47 -1.27 21.11
CA SER A 493 4.68 -1.23 22.35
C SER A 493 3.38 -0.42 22.25
N ILE A 494 3.04 0.05 21.06
CA ILE A 494 1.82 0.82 20.78
C ILE A 494 0.57 -0.06 20.97
N GLY A 495 -0.45 0.46 21.67
CA GLY A 495 -1.73 -0.23 21.83
C GLY A 495 -2.61 -0.20 20.58
N ASN A 496 -3.69 -1.00 20.56
CA ASN A 496 -4.66 -0.91 19.47
C ASN A 496 -5.35 0.47 19.47
N GLY A 497 -5.54 1.04 18.27
CA GLY A 497 -6.10 2.38 18.10
C GLY A 497 -5.14 3.52 18.48
N GLU A 498 -3.90 3.21 18.87
CA GLU A 498 -2.84 4.19 19.06
C GLU A 498 -1.95 4.28 17.81
N ALA A 499 -1.34 5.46 17.64
CA ALA A 499 -0.38 5.74 16.59
C ALA A 499 0.67 6.73 17.08
N ILE A 500 1.85 6.67 16.47
CA ILE A 500 2.78 7.78 16.42
C ILE A 500 2.48 8.56 15.15
N ALA A 501 2.09 9.80 15.32
CA ALA A 501 1.80 10.71 14.23
C ALA A 501 2.97 11.69 14.08
N PHE A 502 3.49 11.87 12.86
CA PHE A 502 4.54 12.85 12.57
C PHE A 502 4.42 13.38 11.14
N GLY A 503 5.12 14.48 10.87
CA GLY A 503 5.17 15.10 9.56
C GLY A 503 4.48 16.45 9.48
N GLU A 504 4.26 16.96 8.29
CA GLU A 504 3.92 18.38 8.05
C GLU A 504 2.52 18.83 8.51
N ALA A 505 1.59 17.90 8.65
CA ALA A 505 0.28 18.18 9.23
C ALA A 505 0.31 18.29 10.76
N ILE A 506 1.45 18.00 11.39
CA ILE A 506 1.61 17.82 12.82
C ILE A 506 2.72 18.76 13.30
N ALA A 507 2.45 19.53 14.36
CA ALA A 507 3.43 20.49 14.88
C ALA A 507 4.64 19.79 15.51
N VAL A 508 4.36 18.79 16.35
CA VAL A 508 5.36 17.99 17.05
C VAL A 508 4.95 16.52 16.98
N PRO A 509 5.88 15.60 16.66
CA PRO A 509 5.62 14.17 16.68
C PRO A 509 4.94 13.77 17.98
N MET A 510 3.82 13.07 17.87
CA MET A 510 2.98 12.78 19.02
C MET A 510 2.54 11.33 19.03
N ARG A 511 2.58 10.72 20.21
CA ARG A 511 1.90 9.45 20.45
C ARG A 511 0.46 9.76 20.85
N MET A 512 -0.47 9.25 20.06
CA MET A 512 -1.88 9.57 20.21
C MET A 512 -2.75 8.33 20.09
N ARG A 513 -3.94 8.42 20.66
CA ARG A 513 -5.05 7.48 20.48
C ARG A 513 -6.11 8.16 19.63
N PHE A 514 -6.50 7.52 18.53
CA PHE A 514 -7.57 8.05 17.68
C PHE A 514 -8.89 8.14 18.43
N SER A 515 -9.68 9.17 18.13
CA SER A 515 -11.06 9.26 18.60
C SER A 515 -11.86 8.07 18.10
N ARG A 516 -12.75 7.54 18.94
CA ARG A 516 -13.72 6.54 18.48
C ARG A 516 -14.75 7.22 17.58
N VAL A 517 -15.05 6.57 16.46
CA VAL A 517 -16.16 6.95 15.58
C VAL A 517 -17.41 6.17 16.01
N GLU A 518 -18.59 6.70 15.67
CA GLU A 518 -19.86 6.02 15.90
C GLU A 518 -19.89 4.66 15.18
N GLU A 519 -20.58 3.68 15.75
CA GLU A 519 -20.62 2.32 15.23
C GLU A 519 -21.23 2.21 13.82
N SER A 520 -22.12 3.15 13.47
CA SER A 520 -22.70 3.30 12.14
C SER A 520 -21.73 3.84 11.09
N LEU A 521 -20.58 4.40 11.51
CA LEU A 521 -19.55 4.98 10.65
C LEU A 521 -18.27 4.12 10.66
N LEU A 522 -18.30 2.94 11.27
CA LEU A 522 -17.17 2.01 11.25
C LEU A 522 -17.09 1.29 9.90
N PRO A 523 -15.87 1.07 9.39
CA PRO A 523 -15.64 0.13 8.30
C PRO A 523 -16.22 -1.24 8.63
N LYS A 524 -16.85 -1.86 7.64
CA LYS A 524 -17.40 -3.22 7.75
C LYS A 524 -17.11 -3.91 6.43
N ALA A 525 -16.45 -5.06 6.49
CA ALA A 525 -16.23 -5.90 5.33
C ALA A 525 -17.59 -6.32 4.75
N SER A 526 -17.98 -5.68 3.65
CA SER A 526 -19.19 -6.02 2.90
C SER A 526 -18.85 -7.25 2.05
N GLY A 527 -18.77 -8.41 2.71
CA GLY A 527 -18.33 -9.68 2.11
C GLY A 527 -17.92 -10.75 3.11
N SER A 528 -17.52 -10.34 4.32
CA SER A 528 -17.52 -11.22 5.49
C SER A 528 -18.53 -10.70 6.50
N ILE A 529 -19.81 -11.03 6.23
CA ILE A 529 -20.51 -11.72 7.31
C ILE A 529 -19.52 -12.84 7.66
N ALA A 530 -18.80 -12.71 8.78
CA ALA A 530 -18.48 -13.90 9.52
C ALA A 530 -19.84 -14.55 9.65
N ARG A 531 -20.17 -15.46 8.72
CA ARG A 531 -21.20 -16.42 8.98
C ARG A 531 -20.57 -17.08 10.18
N THR A 532 -20.99 -16.70 11.37
CA THR A 532 -21.43 -17.67 12.35
C THR A 532 -22.46 -18.53 11.63
N SER A 533 -22.02 -19.29 10.63
CA SER A 533 -22.63 -20.53 10.30
C SER A 533 -22.40 -21.31 11.57
N GLU A 534 -23.49 -21.78 12.16
CA GLU A 534 -23.42 -22.90 13.10
C GLU A 534 -22.73 -24.13 12.46
N GLU A 535 -22.42 -24.04 11.15
CA GLU A 535 -21.70 -25.04 10.42
C GLU A 535 -20.22 -25.14 10.85
N SER A 536 -19.91 -26.20 11.59
CA SER A 536 -18.54 -26.72 11.77
C SER A 536 -18.07 -27.41 10.48
N PRO A 537 -16.76 -27.68 10.30
CA PRO A 537 -16.25 -28.46 9.16
C PRO A 537 -17.01 -29.78 8.91
N ASP A 538 -17.64 -30.34 9.94
CA ASP A 538 -18.40 -31.59 9.90
C ASP A 538 -19.83 -31.46 9.36
N THR A 539 -20.32 -30.23 9.19
CA THR A 539 -21.70 -29.93 8.75
C THR A 539 -21.75 -29.22 7.40
N VAL A 540 -20.59 -28.90 6.84
CA VAL A 540 -20.46 -28.26 5.53
C VAL A 540 -20.68 -29.30 4.42
N ASP A 541 -21.71 -29.11 3.60
CA ASP A 541 -21.95 -29.96 2.44
C ASP A 541 -20.94 -29.69 1.31
N LEU A 542 -19.93 -30.55 1.25
CA LEU A 542 -18.91 -30.55 0.20
C LEU A 542 -19.50 -30.61 -1.21
N ARG A 543 -20.67 -31.24 -1.43
CA ARG A 543 -21.27 -31.29 -2.77
C ARG A 543 -21.74 -29.91 -3.22
N THR A 544 -22.31 -29.13 -2.31
CA THR A 544 -22.72 -27.75 -2.59
C THR A 544 -21.51 -26.84 -2.84
N ILE A 545 -20.44 -27.00 -2.07
CA ILE A 545 -19.17 -26.28 -2.32
C ILE A 545 -18.58 -26.67 -3.68
N ILE A 546 -18.46 -27.97 -3.95
CA ILE A 546 -17.92 -28.48 -5.23
C ILE A 546 -18.82 -28.08 -6.39
N SER A 547 -20.13 -28.07 -6.22
CA SER A 547 -21.08 -27.58 -7.23
C SER A 547 -20.85 -26.10 -7.52
N ARG A 548 -20.64 -25.26 -6.50
CA ARG A 548 -20.29 -23.84 -6.68
C ARG A 548 -18.90 -23.65 -7.31
N MET A 549 -17.91 -24.46 -6.92
CA MET A 549 -16.58 -24.47 -7.53
C MET A 549 -16.64 -24.87 -9.01
N ARG A 550 -17.58 -25.75 -9.38
CA ARG A 550 -17.79 -26.21 -10.76
C ARG A 550 -18.74 -25.30 -11.56
N SER A 551 -19.55 -24.48 -10.90
CA SER A 551 -20.50 -23.55 -11.52
C SER A 551 -19.94 -22.13 -11.61
N ILE A 552 -18.70 -21.97 -12.07
CA ILE A 552 -18.30 -20.69 -12.70
C ILE A 552 -19.16 -20.61 -13.97
N SER A 553 -20.38 -20.10 -13.83
CA SER A 553 -21.33 -19.94 -14.92
C SER A 553 -20.70 -18.99 -15.94
N GLY A 554 -20.37 -19.50 -17.12
CA GLY A 554 -20.01 -18.66 -18.26
C GLY A 554 -21.25 -17.88 -18.73
N PRO A 555 -21.11 -16.61 -19.14
CA PRO A 555 -22.24 -15.80 -19.61
C PRO A 555 -22.74 -16.27 -21.00
N ASP A 556 -23.97 -15.85 -21.32
CA ASP A 556 -24.59 -16.00 -22.64
C ASP A 556 -23.96 -15.00 -23.64
N ILE A 557 -23.15 -15.53 -24.56
CA ILE A 557 -22.37 -14.76 -25.55
C ILE A 557 -23.07 -14.61 -26.92
N SER A 558 -24.35 -14.99 -27.01
CA SER A 558 -25.11 -15.00 -28.26
C SER A 558 -25.14 -13.64 -28.97
N ALA A 559 -25.27 -12.54 -28.22
CA ALA A 559 -25.32 -11.18 -28.78
C ALA A 559 -23.97 -10.73 -29.39
N PHE A 560 -22.85 -11.03 -28.72
CA PHE A 560 -21.52 -10.72 -29.24
C PHE A 560 -21.23 -11.54 -30.51
N GLN A 561 -21.51 -12.85 -30.48
CA GLN A 561 -21.36 -13.73 -31.63
C GLN A 561 -22.18 -13.24 -32.83
N GLN A 562 -23.44 -12.88 -32.63
CA GLN A 562 -24.29 -12.35 -33.70
C GLN A 562 -23.69 -11.09 -34.34
N SER A 563 -23.25 -10.11 -33.53
CA SER A 563 -22.65 -8.86 -34.03
C SER A 563 -21.35 -9.08 -34.81
N TYR A 564 -20.50 -10.00 -34.33
CA TYR A 564 -19.24 -10.32 -34.96
C TYR A 564 -19.45 -11.11 -36.26
N THR A 565 -20.35 -12.09 -36.27
CA THR A 565 -20.69 -12.86 -37.48
C THR A 565 -21.28 -11.95 -38.56
N THR A 566 -22.16 -10.99 -38.22
CA THR A 566 -22.70 -10.04 -39.22
C THR A 566 -21.60 -9.19 -39.86
N LEU A 567 -20.63 -8.71 -39.07
CA LEU A 567 -19.50 -7.94 -39.59
C LEU A 567 -18.52 -8.81 -40.40
N SER A 568 -18.29 -10.05 -39.97
CA SER A 568 -17.43 -10.99 -40.69
C SER A 568 -18.02 -11.45 -42.02
N ASP A 569 -19.33 -11.61 -42.11
CA ASP A 569 -20.00 -12.01 -43.34
C ASP A 569 -20.09 -10.84 -44.32
N ALA A 570 -20.35 -9.62 -43.83
CA ALA A 570 -20.27 -8.41 -44.65
C ALA A 570 -18.87 -8.15 -45.23
N ALA A 571 -17.80 -8.57 -44.53
CA ALA A 571 -16.42 -8.47 -45.03
C ALA A 571 -16.08 -9.55 -46.08
N LYS A 572 -16.81 -10.67 -46.12
CA LYS A 572 -16.64 -11.73 -47.14
C LYS A 572 -17.40 -11.44 -48.43
N ASP A 573 -18.53 -10.75 -48.34
CA ASP A 573 -19.32 -10.34 -49.53
C ASP A 573 -18.58 -9.32 -50.43
N PHE A 574 -17.45 -8.74 -49.98
CA PHE A 574 -16.58 -7.89 -50.80
C PHE A 574 -15.50 -8.67 -51.57
N ASP A 575 -15.33 -9.97 -51.33
CA ASP A 575 -14.27 -10.81 -51.92
C ASP A 575 -14.80 -11.79 -52.99
N GLU A 576 -16.12 -11.82 -53.27
CA GLU A 576 -16.73 -12.71 -54.27
C GLU A 576 -16.91 -12.10 -55.67
N ASP A 577 -16.41 -10.88 -55.94
CA ASP A 577 -16.52 -10.24 -57.26
C ASP A 577 -15.17 -10.19 -58.02
N ILE A 578 -14.44 -11.32 -58.01
CA ILE A 578 -13.39 -11.63 -58.98
C ILE A 578 -13.64 -13.05 -59.51
N GLY A 579 -14.27 -13.12 -60.69
CA GLY A 579 -14.56 -14.37 -61.37
C GLY A 579 -13.31 -15.11 -61.89
N ASP A 580 -13.39 -16.44 -61.93
CA ASP A 580 -13.31 -17.19 -63.18
C ASP A 580 -13.63 -18.69 -62.99
N ASP A 581 -14.46 -19.16 -63.91
CA ASP A 581 -14.60 -20.47 -64.56
C ASP A 581 -14.30 -21.82 -63.86
N ASP A 582 -15.33 -22.68 -63.99
CA ASP A 582 -15.34 -24.12 -64.29
C ASP A 582 -14.40 -25.08 -63.54
N ALA A 583 -15.00 -25.97 -62.71
CA ALA A 583 -15.02 -27.41 -62.98
C ALA A 583 -15.77 -28.23 -61.90
N ASP A 584 -16.72 -29.04 -62.38
CA ASP A 584 -17.23 -30.32 -61.88
C ASP A 584 -17.68 -30.50 -60.43
N GLN A 585 -19.01 -30.56 -60.28
CA GLN A 585 -19.71 -31.26 -59.19
C GLN A 585 -19.60 -32.79 -59.33
N PRO A 586 -19.74 -33.51 -58.20
CA PRO A 586 -20.71 -34.59 -58.18
C PRO A 586 -21.71 -34.51 -57.02
N THR A 587 -22.92 -34.95 -57.34
CA THR A 587 -24.17 -35.04 -56.58
C THR A 587 -24.11 -35.71 -55.19
N PRO A 588 -25.01 -35.35 -54.25
CA PRO A 588 -25.06 -35.91 -52.89
C PRO A 588 -25.83 -37.23 -52.82
N ALA A 589 -25.26 -38.22 -52.10
CA ALA A 589 -25.92 -39.47 -51.76
C ALA A 589 -26.39 -39.45 -50.29
N SER A 590 -27.70 -39.66 -50.13
CA SER A 590 -28.47 -40.19 -48.99
C SER A 590 -27.81 -40.35 -47.61
N GLU A 591 -28.44 -39.72 -46.60
CA GLU A 591 -28.25 -39.93 -45.16
C GLU A 591 -28.44 -41.40 -44.72
N PRO A 592 -27.64 -41.88 -43.75
CA PRO A 592 -28.04 -42.93 -42.82
C PRO A 592 -28.34 -42.36 -41.43
N GLN A 593 -29.45 -42.81 -40.84
CA GLN A 593 -29.93 -42.50 -39.49
C GLN A 593 -28.92 -42.85 -38.37
N PRO A 594 -28.98 -42.15 -37.22
CA PRO A 594 -28.01 -42.32 -36.13
C PRO A 594 -28.20 -43.64 -35.36
N VAL A 595 -27.13 -44.42 -35.27
CA VAL A 595 -27.00 -45.56 -34.37
C VAL A 595 -26.83 -45.04 -32.93
N ARG A 596 -27.74 -45.43 -32.03
CA ARG A 596 -27.63 -45.19 -30.59
C ARG A 596 -26.43 -45.96 -30.02
N ILE A 597 -25.41 -45.26 -29.54
CA ILE A 597 -24.31 -45.86 -28.77
C ILE A 597 -24.67 -45.75 -27.28
N ALA A 598 -24.78 -46.90 -26.61
CA ALA A 598 -25.04 -47.02 -25.19
C ALA A 598 -23.85 -46.50 -24.35
N ALA A 599 -24.16 -45.91 -23.19
CA ALA A 599 -23.18 -45.45 -22.22
C ALA A 599 -22.27 -46.62 -21.74
N PRO A 600 -20.95 -46.40 -21.54
CA PRO A 600 -20.07 -47.45 -21.06
C PRO A 600 -20.38 -47.78 -19.59
N SER A 601 -20.46 -49.08 -19.31
CA SER A 601 -20.58 -49.66 -17.97
C SER A 601 -19.30 -49.43 -17.17
N ILE A 602 -19.45 -48.97 -15.92
CA ILE A 602 -18.35 -48.78 -14.96
C ILE A 602 -17.83 -50.16 -14.53
N GLU A 603 -16.54 -50.45 -14.76
CA GLU A 603 -15.89 -51.66 -14.24
C GLU A 603 -15.64 -51.55 -12.72
N PRO A 604 -15.80 -52.64 -11.94
CA PRO A 604 -15.52 -52.64 -10.52
C PRO A 604 -14.02 -52.68 -10.21
N TYR A 605 -13.65 -51.94 -9.17
CA TYR A 605 -12.29 -51.71 -8.68
C TYR A 605 -11.46 -53.00 -8.47
N ARG A 606 -10.22 -53.02 -8.99
CA ARG A 606 -9.25 -54.11 -8.78
C ARG A 606 -8.19 -53.72 -7.73
N PRO A 607 -7.94 -54.54 -6.68
CA PRO A 607 -6.99 -54.24 -5.60
C PRO A 607 -5.51 -54.19 -6.02
N ASP A 608 -5.19 -54.51 -7.27
CA ASP A 608 -3.82 -54.73 -7.76
C ASP A 608 -3.17 -53.44 -8.28
N MET A 609 -3.88 -52.30 -8.22
CA MET A 609 -3.45 -51.01 -8.76
C MET A 609 -2.66 -50.13 -7.77
N LEU A 610 -2.20 -50.69 -6.64
CA LEU A 610 -1.32 -49.97 -5.70
C LEU A 610 0.17 -50.23 -6.02
N PRO A 611 1.04 -49.19 -6.07
CA PRO A 611 2.46 -49.39 -6.30
C PRO A 611 3.11 -50.16 -5.14
N ARG A 612 3.71 -51.32 -5.43
CA ARG A 612 4.51 -52.10 -4.47
C ARG A 612 5.96 -51.61 -4.44
N THR A 613 6.52 -51.48 -3.26
CA THR A 613 7.94 -51.23 -2.99
C THR A 613 8.80 -52.41 -3.49
N PRO A 614 9.84 -52.22 -4.32
CA PRO A 614 10.70 -53.32 -4.73
C PRO A 614 11.82 -53.59 -3.72
N ALA A 615 11.91 -54.86 -3.29
CA ALA A 615 13.07 -55.43 -2.60
C ALA A 615 14.16 -55.88 -3.60
N ALA A 616 15.40 -55.93 -3.11
CA ALA A 616 16.64 -56.10 -3.85
C ALA A 616 16.87 -57.47 -4.51
N SER A 617 17.57 -57.52 -5.67
CA SER A 617 18.85 -58.26 -5.85
C SER A 617 19.40 -58.28 -7.30
N THR A 618 20.65 -57.81 -7.44
CA THR A 618 21.82 -58.31 -8.21
C THR A 618 21.96 -58.36 -9.76
N PHE A 619 22.97 -57.58 -10.19
CA PHE A 619 24.01 -57.73 -11.25
C PHE A 619 23.73 -57.53 -12.76
N GLY A 620 24.45 -56.55 -13.36
CA GLY A 620 25.13 -56.73 -14.66
C GLY A 620 25.22 -55.55 -15.65
N SER A 621 26.38 -54.86 -15.66
CA SER A 621 27.01 -54.06 -16.75
C SER A 621 26.59 -52.60 -17.06
N ALA A 622 27.62 -51.75 -17.13
CA ALA A 622 27.73 -50.28 -17.15
C ALA A 622 27.55 -49.66 -18.57
N PRO A 623 27.74 -48.32 -18.83
CA PRO A 623 28.20 -47.25 -17.96
C PRO A 623 27.44 -45.90 -18.05
N GLN A 624 27.27 -45.23 -16.90
CA GLN A 624 27.04 -43.78 -16.85
C GLN A 624 28.01 -43.14 -15.86
N THR A 625 28.70 -42.12 -16.35
CA THR A 625 29.63 -41.24 -15.64
C THR A 625 28.88 -40.37 -14.63
N SER A 626 28.88 -40.75 -13.36
CA SER A 626 28.33 -39.94 -12.28
C SER A 626 29.39 -39.04 -11.63
N ILE A 627 28.88 -37.95 -11.08
CA ILE A 627 29.52 -36.80 -10.42
C ILE A 627 30.54 -37.19 -9.31
N ASP A 628 30.55 -38.45 -8.87
CA ASP A 628 31.44 -38.97 -7.84
C ASP A 628 32.91 -39.09 -8.28
N SER A 629 33.18 -39.26 -9.59
CA SER A 629 34.56 -39.28 -10.12
C SER A 629 35.26 -37.92 -9.99
N ARG A 630 34.52 -36.82 -10.20
CA ARG A 630 35.00 -35.45 -10.01
C ARG A 630 35.22 -35.10 -8.54
N LEU A 631 34.43 -35.68 -7.63
CA LEU A 631 34.57 -35.45 -6.19
C LEU A 631 35.76 -36.23 -5.57
N ALA A 632 36.19 -37.31 -6.22
CA ALA A 632 37.36 -38.10 -5.82
C ALA A 632 38.69 -37.48 -6.29
N GLU A 633 38.72 -36.81 -7.45
CA GLU A 633 39.88 -36.05 -7.93
C GLU A 633 40.19 -34.83 -7.03
N LEU A 634 39.17 -34.06 -6.64
CA LEU A 634 39.32 -32.92 -5.72
C LEU A 634 39.80 -33.34 -4.31
N ARG A 635 39.53 -34.58 -3.89
CA ARG A 635 40.02 -35.13 -2.61
C ARG A 635 41.44 -35.68 -2.68
N ARG A 636 41.97 -35.97 -3.87
CA ARG A 636 43.38 -36.34 -4.09
C ARG A 636 44.30 -35.13 -4.13
N GLU A 637 43.81 -33.99 -4.63
CA GLU A 637 44.57 -32.74 -4.69
C GLU A 637 44.86 -32.12 -3.31
N PHE A 638 44.01 -32.38 -2.30
CA PHE A 638 44.18 -31.85 -0.94
C PHE A 638 45.02 -32.73 0.01
N ARG A 639 45.54 -33.87 -0.45
CA ARG A 639 46.30 -34.83 0.41
C ARG A 639 47.74 -35.09 -0.04
N GLY A 640 48.25 -34.34 -1.01
CA GLY A 640 49.63 -34.48 -1.49
C GLY A 640 50.48 -33.27 -1.11
N GLY A 641 51.06 -33.27 0.09
CA GLY A 641 52.00 -32.21 0.46
C GLY A 641 52.46 -32.30 1.91
N ASP A 642 53.13 -33.39 2.29
CA ASP A 642 54.10 -33.36 3.38
C ASP A 642 55.00 -34.60 3.32
N ASN A 643 56.29 -34.39 3.08
CA ASN A 643 57.35 -35.26 3.59
C ASN A 643 58.73 -34.57 3.55
N ALA A 644 59.44 -34.74 4.68
CA ALA A 644 60.89 -34.77 4.87
C ALA A 644 61.70 -33.46 5.13
N SER A 645 61.73 -33.10 6.42
CA SER A 645 62.89 -32.78 7.28
C SER A 645 64.31 -32.57 6.71
N GLY A 646 64.95 -31.47 7.10
CA GLY A 646 66.41 -31.27 7.16
C GLY A 646 66.83 -29.93 7.82
N GLN A 647 67.34 -29.98 9.05
CA GLN A 647 68.03 -28.89 9.81
C GLN A 647 69.54 -28.80 9.45
N PRO A 648 70.39 -27.87 9.96
CA PRO A 648 70.19 -26.61 10.73
C PRO A 648 71.08 -25.39 10.29
N ALA A 649 71.07 -24.31 11.11
CA ALA A 649 72.02 -23.16 11.24
C ALA A 649 71.64 -21.86 10.49
N SER A 650 71.72 -20.63 11.04
CA SER A 650 72.20 -20.10 12.33
C SER A 650 71.65 -18.67 12.59
N ALA A 651 71.47 -18.34 13.88
CA ALA A 651 71.67 -17.05 14.57
C ALA A 651 70.94 -15.75 14.13
N ASN A 652 69.92 -15.32 14.91
CA ASN A 652 70.09 -14.32 16.00
C ASN A 652 68.80 -14.14 16.84
N GLU A 653 68.99 -14.13 18.17
CA GLU A 653 68.01 -14.05 19.28
C GLU A 653 67.56 -12.58 19.62
N PRO A 654 66.89 -12.26 20.77
CA PRO A 654 65.48 -12.46 21.18
C PRO A 654 64.88 -11.15 21.84
N PRO A 655 63.89 -11.12 22.79
CA PRO A 655 62.56 -11.75 22.89
C PRO A 655 61.37 -10.76 23.13
N GLN A 656 60.15 -11.31 22.98
CA GLN A 656 58.78 -10.88 23.37
C GLN A 656 58.56 -10.80 24.93
N PRO A 657 57.37 -10.47 25.54
CA PRO A 657 55.98 -10.68 25.07
C PRO A 657 54.80 -9.78 25.56
N ALA A 658 53.60 -10.14 25.06
CA ALA A 658 52.23 -9.95 25.60
C ALA A 658 51.57 -8.56 25.50
N ARG A 659 50.28 -8.37 25.22
CA ARG A 659 49.08 -9.23 25.11
C ARG A 659 48.01 -8.39 24.36
N ARG A 660 47.30 -8.97 23.38
CA ARG A 660 46.03 -8.47 22.86
C ARG A 660 44.96 -9.50 23.21
N GLU A 661 43.95 -9.09 23.97
CA GLU A 661 42.68 -9.80 24.06
C GLU A 661 41.66 -9.11 23.14
N GLY A 662 40.92 -9.93 22.40
CA GLY A 662 39.88 -9.51 21.46
C GLY A 662 39.15 -10.76 20.99
N GLY A 663 38.28 -11.27 21.86
CA GLY A 663 37.49 -12.46 21.64
C GLY A 663 36.27 -12.21 20.74
N LEU A 664 35.99 -13.24 19.93
CA LEU A 664 34.69 -13.87 19.71
C LEU A 664 33.60 -13.04 18.99
N SER A 665 33.49 -13.29 17.68
CA SER A 665 32.31 -13.00 16.88
C SER A 665 31.33 -14.19 16.93
N LEU A 666 30.09 -13.84 17.26
CA LEU A 666 28.87 -14.62 17.49
C LEU A 666 28.33 -15.45 16.30
N ARG A 667 29.17 -15.88 15.35
CA ARG A 667 28.73 -16.65 14.17
C ARG A 667 28.88 -18.17 14.27
N ASP A 668 29.55 -18.68 15.31
CA ASP A 668 29.82 -20.12 15.48
C ASP A 668 28.97 -20.84 16.55
N SER A 669 27.90 -20.25 17.13
CA SER A 669 27.16 -20.90 18.24
C SER A 669 25.67 -21.25 18.06
N ILE A 670 24.98 -20.96 16.94
CA ILE A 670 23.52 -21.23 16.85
C ILE A 670 23.06 -21.92 15.56
N LEU A 671 23.82 -22.85 14.98
CA LEU A 671 23.29 -23.73 13.94
C LEU A 671 23.72 -25.19 14.07
N ARG A 672 23.70 -25.76 15.30
CA ARG A 672 23.61 -27.22 15.51
C ARG A 672 22.92 -27.54 16.83
N LYS A 673 21.63 -27.92 16.80
CA LYS A 673 21.13 -29.11 17.50
C LYS A 673 19.74 -29.53 16.97
N PRO A 674 19.49 -30.85 16.80
CA PRO A 674 18.27 -31.40 16.20
C PRO A 674 17.21 -31.78 17.25
N LEU A 675 15.93 -31.69 16.89
CA LEU A 675 14.81 -32.30 17.60
C LEU A 675 14.43 -33.61 16.88
N SER A 676 14.95 -34.74 17.35
CA SER A 676 14.33 -36.06 17.13
C SER A 676 14.95 -37.12 18.05
N SER A 677 14.49 -37.19 19.30
CA SER A 677 14.17 -38.47 19.93
C SER A 677 13.30 -38.19 21.15
N LEU A 678 12.16 -38.86 21.23
CA LEU A 678 11.43 -39.31 22.43
C LEU A 678 9.97 -39.51 22.05
N TYR A 679 9.71 -40.65 21.40
CA TYR A 679 8.45 -41.36 21.56
C TYR A 679 8.73 -42.60 22.43
N ASN A 680 7.88 -42.75 23.45
CA ASN A 680 7.35 -43.98 24.06
C ASN A 680 8.00 -44.67 25.28
N LYS A 681 7.05 -44.95 26.22
CA LYS A 681 6.96 -45.95 27.30
C LYS A 681 7.78 -45.62 28.56
N ASP A 682 7.21 -45.56 29.77
CA ASP A 682 6.03 -46.21 30.35
C ASP A 682 5.13 -45.25 31.15
#